data_AF-A0A2D4SLM9-F1
#
_entry.id   AF-A0A2D4SLM9-F1
#
_cell.length_a   1.000
_cell.length_b   1.000
_cell.length_c   1.000
_cell.angle_alpha   90.00
_cell.angle_beta   90.00
_cell.angle_gamma   90.00
#
_symmetry.space_group_name_H-M   'P 1'
#
loop_
_entity.id
_entity.type
_entity.pdbx_description
1 polymer ?
#
loop_
_entity_poly.entity_id
_entity_poly.type
_entity_poly.pdbx_seq_one_letter_code
_entity_poly.pdbx_strand_id
1 'polypeptide(L)'
;MIFFLSCAFVSEADVQARMDPDGDGISIAEDCDNSLSSIGEKTIWYQDLDGDGYGDSAEQEGFCEDPGEGWSINGLDCDDTDAQIHPLALDVCDGLDNNCNGEVDDGQGEGIEGTSYFLDSDQDGVGTESVVLESCFLPDGYSAISGDCDDQNPLVNLGVAFLEDPALCMKDVDGDGYGDVEAPISGASGNDCNDTDAQIHPLAFEAVADGIDQDCNGVDLCFVDEDGDGFGSEYTILGMEIVSSDGSSASSFFCTFIGAADNQDDCDDGDMYTYPGAAWQDSQTLCMTDGDQDGFGDTIPPNGGNAGSDCIDSDAAFHPNAYEVIADGVDQNCDGVDSCYFDGDGDGFGVLSSYSDIVGIPATTLDCSGTNESTQNTDCDDVNMLVSPVATELTGDGIDQDCNGMELCYYDGDLDGYSTGSTIISSNISCSDANETSSISMLDCDDDDGFTWPGAAYLESSTDCMRDYDGDGYGDEVISLGIVISGSDCDDANSAISPLASEVCDDIDNDCDTLIDDNDSDLDTASVSTFYEDTDGDGYGDISSSVTKCDMPDGFSENADDCDDTNQGIHPAATEMIADGVDQNCDGFERCFLDDDGDTYPSTVTSQSTDLTCTSSGFSPGDVQEDCDDSDAAIHPMAEELAGAVDYNCDGFEAIDDTCYSSDDGSTYFLYCTTEVDWEQARQNCEDMGYQLTSIRSEDENIHIVASLMDDSWIGYRDIDDTACSFFNGLERIDFRWTDEHEGYYRTKNSWSCSKIESDGFHNWEEGGGNGAQPDNWQSSEDCVEIYAQIGTYNQSIGTWNDRSCSHENGYICSIRE
;
A
#
# COMPACT_ATOMS: atom_id res chain seq x y z
N MET A 1 -78.30 54.79 7.36
CA MET A 1 -77.34 54.40 6.31
C MET A 1 -77.52 55.36 5.15
N ILE A 2 -76.56 56.25 4.95
CA ILE A 2 -76.59 57.35 3.97
C ILE A 2 -75.60 57.00 2.86
N PHE A 3 -76.07 56.99 1.61
CA PHE A 3 -75.26 56.89 0.39
C PHE A 3 -75.02 58.32 -0.14
N PHE A 4 -73.76 58.73 -0.29
CA PHE A 4 -73.35 59.91 -1.06
C PHE A 4 -72.49 59.45 -2.26
N LEU A 5 -72.82 59.98 -3.44
CA LEU A 5 -72.16 59.77 -4.73
C LEU A 5 -70.77 60.43 -4.79
N SER A 6 -69.84 59.73 -5.46
CA SER A 6 -68.47 60.10 -5.79
C SER A 6 -68.35 61.13 -6.93
N CYS A 7 -67.45 62.11 -6.80
CA CYS A 7 -66.87 62.86 -7.93
C CYS A 7 -65.35 62.72 -7.87
N ALA A 8 -64.76 62.24 -8.98
CA ALA A 8 -63.35 61.88 -9.11
C ALA A 8 -62.47 63.11 -9.32
N PHE A 9 -61.29 63.13 -8.68
CA PHE A 9 -60.21 64.04 -9.02
C PHE A 9 -59.69 63.68 -10.42
N VAL A 10 -59.63 64.66 -11.33
CA VAL A 10 -58.87 64.57 -12.59
C VAL A 10 -57.40 64.70 -12.21
N SER A 11 -56.58 63.73 -12.61
CA SER A 11 -55.16 63.70 -12.22
C SER A 11 -54.35 64.69 -13.06
N GLU A 12 -53.21 65.17 -12.54
CA GLU A 12 -52.28 66.06 -13.28
C GLU A 12 -51.85 65.47 -14.65
N ALA A 13 -51.87 64.14 -14.80
CA ALA A 13 -51.60 63.48 -16.07
C ALA A 13 -52.59 63.85 -17.19
N ASP A 14 -53.87 64.10 -16.86
CA ASP A 14 -54.89 64.46 -17.86
C ASP A 14 -54.79 65.92 -18.33
N VAL A 15 -54.09 66.79 -17.58
CA VAL A 15 -53.79 68.17 -17.99
C VAL A 15 -52.58 68.20 -18.91
N GLN A 16 -51.56 67.39 -18.60
CA GLN A 16 -50.33 67.31 -19.41
C GLN A 16 -50.64 66.83 -20.84
N ALA A 17 -51.48 65.82 -21.00
CA ALA A 17 -51.90 65.28 -22.31
C ALA A 17 -52.73 66.26 -23.19
N ARG A 18 -53.08 67.46 -22.68
CA ARG A 18 -53.77 68.51 -23.46
C ARG A 18 -52.85 69.67 -23.88
N MET A 19 -51.68 69.82 -23.25
CA MET A 19 -50.72 70.89 -23.57
C MET A 19 -49.64 70.45 -24.56
N ASP A 20 -49.59 69.15 -24.82
CA ASP A 20 -48.71 68.47 -25.76
C ASP A 20 -49.59 67.42 -26.47
N PRO A 21 -50.34 67.81 -27.52
CA PRO A 21 -51.39 66.98 -28.12
C PRO A 21 -50.88 65.79 -28.91
N ASP A 22 -49.70 65.90 -29.52
CA ASP A 22 -49.02 64.84 -30.28
C ASP A 22 -47.96 64.11 -29.46
N GLY A 23 -47.64 64.60 -28.27
CA GLY A 23 -46.91 63.87 -27.24
C GLY A 23 -45.40 63.89 -27.41
N ASP A 24 -44.85 64.90 -28.08
CA ASP A 24 -43.42 65.04 -28.35
C ASP A 24 -42.65 65.77 -27.24
N GLY A 25 -43.38 66.35 -26.28
CA GLY A 25 -42.83 67.06 -25.14
C GLY A 25 -42.65 68.56 -25.34
N ILE A 26 -43.01 69.13 -26.50
CA ILE A 26 -42.95 70.58 -26.79
C ILE A 26 -44.35 71.19 -26.59
N SER A 27 -44.38 72.38 -25.99
CA SER A 27 -45.65 73.06 -25.76
C SER A 27 -46.19 73.65 -27.06
N ILE A 28 -47.52 73.69 -27.20
CA ILE A 28 -48.21 74.22 -28.41
C ILE A 28 -47.78 75.63 -28.88
N ALA A 29 -47.03 76.38 -28.06
CA ALA A 29 -46.58 77.74 -28.33
C ALA A 29 -45.20 77.80 -28.99
N GLU A 30 -44.39 76.75 -28.84
CA GLU A 30 -43.01 76.66 -29.33
C GLU A 30 -42.87 75.64 -30.48
N ASP A 31 -43.88 74.77 -30.60
CA ASP A 31 -44.00 73.74 -31.60
C ASP A 31 -44.35 74.33 -32.99
N CYS A 32 -43.56 73.99 -34.01
CA CYS A 32 -43.82 74.38 -35.40
C CYS A 32 -45.04 73.62 -35.98
N ASP A 33 -45.43 72.43 -35.48
CA ASP A 33 -46.68 71.73 -35.85
C ASP A 33 -47.26 70.84 -34.72
N ASN A 34 -48.22 71.41 -33.98
CA ASN A 34 -48.98 70.82 -32.85
C ASN A 34 -49.81 69.55 -33.14
N SER A 35 -49.62 68.90 -34.29
CA SER A 35 -50.29 67.67 -34.69
C SER A 35 -49.35 66.56 -35.16
N LEU A 36 -48.07 66.88 -35.38
CA LEU A 36 -47.06 65.97 -35.88
C LEU A 36 -45.82 66.05 -34.99
N SER A 37 -45.71 65.08 -34.08
CA SER A 37 -44.55 64.89 -33.18
C SER A 37 -43.17 64.79 -33.86
N SER A 38 -43.12 64.80 -35.19
CA SER A 38 -41.90 64.82 -36.00
C SER A 38 -41.41 66.22 -36.36
N ILE A 39 -42.20 67.27 -36.14
CA ILE A 39 -41.84 68.67 -36.47
C ILE A 39 -41.98 69.51 -35.21
N GLY A 40 -40.88 69.62 -34.46
CA GLY A 40 -40.83 70.36 -33.19
C GLY A 40 -40.42 71.83 -33.35
N GLU A 41 -39.38 72.27 -32.64
CA GLU A 41 -38.92 73.67 -32.64
C GLU A 41 -38.08 74.08 -33.88
N LYS A 42 -37.81 75.39 -34.03
CA LYS A 42 -37.02 75.95 -35.15
C LYS A 42 -35.56 75.49 -35.12
N THR A 43 -35.00 75.13 -36.27
CA THR A 43 -33.58 74.80 -36.48
C THR A 43 -32.77 76.06 -36.81
N ILE A 44 -31.54 76.18 -36.27
CA ILE A 44 -30.62 77.29 -36.53
C ILE A 44 -29.76 77.01 -37.78
N TRP A 45 -29.60 78.03 -38.62
CA TRP A 45 -28.76 78.03 -39.83
C TRP A 45 -27.77 79.20 -39.78
N TYR A 46 -26.61 79.04 -40.40
CA TYR A 46 -25.48 79.97 -40.45
C TYR A 46 -25.31 80.53 -41.86
N GLN A 47 -24.96 81.80 -42.00
CA GLN A 47 -24.73 82.41 -43.32
C GLN A 47 -23.49 81.79 -43.99
N ASP A 48 -23.60 81.41 -45.26
CA ASP A 48 -22.52 80.81 -46.07
C ASP A 48 -22.31 81.71 -47.31
N LEU A 49 -21.22 82.48 -47.33
CA LEU A 49 -20.97 83.56 -48.29
C LEU A 49 -20.23 83.10 -49.55
N ASP A 50 -19.35 82.11 -49.45
CA ASP A 50 -18.56 81.60 -50.57
C ASP A 50 -19.10 80.29 -51.18
N GLY A 51 -20.07 79.66 -50.51
CA GLY A 51 -20.86 78.54 -50.99
C GLY A 51 -20.16 77.18 -50.87
N ASP A 52 -19.21 77.03 -49.96
CA ASP A 52 -18.48 75.77 -49.74
C ASP A 52 -19.27 74.75 -48.87
N GLY A 53 -20.37 75.19 -48.25
CA GLY A 53 -21.21 74.38 -47.38
C GLY A 53 -20.88 74.45 -45.89
N TYR A 54 -19.95 75.32 -45.48
CA TYR A 54 -19.71 75.78 -44.12
C TYR A 54 -20.06 77.28 -44.06
N GLY A 55 -20.44 77.77 -42.88
CA GLY A 55 -20.85 79.16 -42.71
C GLY A 55 -20.27 79.79 -41.46
N ASP A 56 -20.42 81.10 -41.35
CA ASP A 56 -19.93 81.87 -40.21
C ASP A 56 -20.76 81.59 -38.95
N SER A 57 -20.09 81.03 -37.93
CA SER A 57 -20.65 80.81 -36.59
C SER A 57 -21.27 82.06 -35.95
N ALA A 58 -20.81 83.26 -36.33
CA ALA A 58 -21.22 84.53 -35.77
C ALA A 58 -22.55 85.06 -36.34
N GLU A 59 -22.96 84.60 -37.53
CA GLU A 59 -24.15 85.09 -38.25
C GLU A 59 -25.19 83.95 -38.41
N GLN A 60 -26.11 83.83 -37.43
CA GLN A 60 -27.08 82.72 -37.35
C GLN A 60 -28.56 83.18 -37.22
N GLU A 61 -29.50 82.44 -37.85
CA GLU A 61 -30.95 82.67 -37.78
C GLU A 61 -31.76 81.35 -37.75
N GLY A 62 -32.95 81.35 -37.12
CA GLY A 62 -33.77 80.15 -36.88
C GLY A 62 -35.01 80.00 -37.78
N PHE A 63 -35.14 78.84 -38.44
CA PHE A 63 -36.22 78.52 -39.38
C PHE A 63 -36.92 77.18 -39.04
N CYS A 64 -38.22 77.05 -39.33
CA CYS A 64 -38.93 75.76 -39.16
C CYS A 64 -38.63 74.78 -40.33
N GLU A 65 -38.17 75.29 -41.47
CA GLU A 65 -37.79 74.52 -42.66
C GLU A 65 -36.51 75.11 -43.24
N ASP A 66 -35.80 74.34 -44.08
CA ASP A 66 -34.56 74.77 -44.74
C ASP A 66 -34.75 76.09 -45.54
N PRO A 67 -33.98 77.16 -45.23
CA PRO A 67 -34.10 78.46 -45.88
C PRO A 67 -33.54 78.49 -47.32
N GLY A 68 -32.75 77.49 -47.75
CA GLY A 68 -32.13 77.39 -49.08
C GLY A 68 -30.78 78.08 -49.23
N GLU A 69 -30.33 78.28 -50.48
CA GLU A 69 -28.98 78.77 -50.83
C GLU A 69 -28.56 80.06 -50.07
N GLY A 70 -27.31 80.07 -49.62
CA GLY A 70 -26.70 81.15 -48.81
C GLY A 70 -26.73 80.88 -47.31
N TRP A 71 -27.15 79.68 -46.90
CA TRP A 71 -27.16 79.24 -45.51
C TRP A 71 -26.64 77.79 -45.41
N SER A 72 -25.77 77.54 -44.43
CA SER A 72 -25.31 76.21 -44.05
C SER A 72 -25.80 75.84 -42.66
N ILE A 73 -26.00 74.55 -42.41
CA ILE A 73 -26.24 74.02 -41.06
C ILE A 73 -24.93 73.95 -40.24
N ASN A 74 -23.77 74.03 -40.90
CA ASN A 74 -22.45 73.89 -40.30
C ASN A 74 -21.78 75.26 -40.12
N GLY A 75 -21.90 75.86 -38.95
CA GLY A 75 -21.27 77.14 -38.63
C GLY A 75 -19.80 77.03 -38.22
N LEU A 76 -18.94 76.32 -38.96
CA LEU A 76 -17.56 76.01 -38.56
C LEU A 76 -16.48 76.60 -39.49
N ASP A 77 -16.86 77.53 -40.37
CA ASP A 77 -15.90 78.17 -41.25
C ASP A 77 -15.05 79.21 -40.49
N CYS A 78 -13.72 79.15 -40.65
CA CYS A 78 -12.80 80.13 -40.07
C CYS A 78 -12.49 81.32 -40.99
N ASP A 79 -12.81 81.24 -42.29
CA ASP A 79 -12.83 82.35 -43.24
C ASP A 79 -13.94 82.16 -44.29
N ASP A 80 -15.17 82.56 -43.94
CA ASP A 80 -16.42 82.52 -44.76
C ASP A 80 -16.35 83.37 -46.07
N THR A 81 -15.16 83.78 -46.49
CA THR A 81 -14.92 84.47 -47.76
C THR A 81 -13.98 83.74 -48.71
N ASP A 82 -13.35 82.63 -48.28
CA ASP A 82 -12.44 81.81 -49.08
C ASP A 82 -12.75 80.31 -48.99
N ALA A 83 -13.36 79.78 -50.06
CA ALA A 83 -13.78 78.38 -50.16
C ALA A 83 -12.64 77.34 -50.13
N GLN A 84 -11.38 77.74 -49.93
CA GLN A 84 -10.24 76.84 -49.67
C GLN A 84 -9.84 76.78 -48.19
N ILE A 85 -10.46 77.59 -47.34
CA ILE A 85 -10.20 77.62 -45.90
C ILE A 85 -11.44 77.15 -45.19
N HIS A 86 -11.48 75.87 -44.86
CA HIS A 86 -12.64 75.26 -44.21
C HIS A 86 -12.24 73.94 -43.55
N PRO A 87 -13.04 73.38 -42.61
CA PRO A 87 -12.69 72.20 -41.84
C PRO A 87 -12.29 70.91 -42.61
N LEU A 88 -12.49 70.88 -43.93
CA LEU A 88 -12.15 69.75 -44.80
C LEU A 88 -11.09 70.08 -45.86
N ALA A 89 -10.52 71.28 -45.83
CA ALA A 89 -9.38 71.62 -46.69
C ALA A 89 -8.13 70.82 -46.27
N LEU A 90 -7.13 70.76 -47.15
CA LEU A 90 -5.83 70.16 -46.85
C LEU A 90 -4.82 71.26 -46.50
N ASP A 91 -3.95 70.96 -45.55
CA ASP A 91 -2.91 71.89 -45.10
C ASP A 91 -1.68 71.84 -46.04
N VAL A 92 -1.10 73.00 -46.34
CA VAL A 92 0.05 73.17 -47.24
C VAL A 92 1.10 74.01 -46.51
N CYS A 93 2.42 73.73 -46.67
CA CYS A 93 3.50 74.46 -45.95
C CYS A 93 3.62 75.95 -46.43
N ASP A 94 2.61 76.79 -46.19
CA ASP A 94 2.47 78.20 -46.60
C ASP A 94 2.24 79.19 -45.44
N GLY A 95 2.05 78.68 -44.22
CA GLY A 95 1.92 79.43 -42.99
C GLY A 95 0.48 79.81 -42.61
N LEU A 96 -0.53 79.23 -43.26
CA LEU A 96 -1.95 79.38 -42.92
C LEU A 96 -2.54 78.08 -42.34
N ASP A 97 -3.63 78.19 -41.58
CA ASP A 97 -4.42 77.04 -41.11
C ASP A 97 -5.59 76.87 -42.09
N ASN A 98 -5.34 76.15 -43.19
CA ASN A 98 -6.33 75.98 -44.25
C ASN A 98 -7.51 75.11 -43.80
N ASN A 99 -7.29 74.17 -42.89
CA ASN A 99 -8.31 73.20 -42.49
C ASN A 99 -9.02 73.57 -41.17
N CYS A 100 -8.81 74.80 -40.68
CA CYS A 100 -9.43 75.37 -39.49
C CYS A 100 -9.31 74.50 -38.22
N ASN A 101 -8.26 73.67 -38.12
CA ASN A 101 -8.08 72.73 -37.01
C ASN A 101 -7.31 73.34 -35.82
N GLY A 102 -6.75 74.53 -36.00
CA GLY A 102 -5.96 75.29 -35.03
C GLY A 102 -4.45 75.08 -35.10
N GLU A 103 -3.98 74.20 -35.98
CA GLU A 103 -2.57 73.96 -36.28
C GLU A 103 -2.21 74.58 -37.65
N VAL A 104 -0.98 75.05 -37.80
CA VAL A 104 -0.49 75.65 -39.05
C VAL A 104 0.58 74.74 -39.65
N ASP A 105 0.45 74.44 -40.94
CA ASP A 105 1.39 73.62 -41.73
C ASP A 105 1.61 72.20 -41.15
N ASP A 106 0.53 71.55 -40.69
CA ASP A 106 0.61 70.24 -40.01
C ASP A 106 0.88 69.05 -40.95
N GLY A 107 0.92 69.32 -42.26
CA GLY A 107 1.34 68.37 -43.29
C GLY A 107 0.39 67.20 -43.51
N GLN A 108 -0.88 67.31 -43.15
CA GLN A 108 -1.88 66.28 -43.41
C GLN A 108 -2.41 66.35 -44.86
N GLY A 109 -1.64 65.80 -45.83
CA GLY A 109 -2.07 65.63 -47.23
C GLY A 109 -1.02 64.99 -48.15
N GLU A 110 -1.42 64.21 -49.16
CA GLU A 110 -0.47 63.65 -50.14
C GLU A 110 -0.05 64.71 -51.18
N GLY A 111 1.27 64.97 -51.32
CA GLY A 111 1.85 65.79 -52.39
C GLY A 111 2.50 67.11 -51.98
N ILE A 112 3.07 67.20 -50.78
CA ILE A 112 3.73 68.41 -50.23
C ILE A 112 5.21 68.47 -50.68
N GLU A 113 5.71 69.60 -51.18
CA GLU A 113 7.15 69.78 -51.47
C GLU A 113 7.97 69.88 -50.15
N GLY A 114 8.50 68.76 -49.65
CA GLY A 114 9.31 68.67 -48.41
C GLY A 114 10.83 68.51 -48.64
N THR A 115 11.64 68.54 -47.57
CA THR A 115 13.09 68.21 -47.61
C THR A 115 13.29 66.71 -47.34
N SER A 116 14.19 66.06 -48.08
CA SER A 116 14.51 64.63 -47.93
C SER A 116 15.49 64.37 -46.78
N TYR A 117 15.15 63.43 -45.90
CA TYR A 117 15.99 62.92 -44.81
C TYR A 117 16.18 61.40 -44.93
N PHE A 118 17.32 60.87 -44.49
CA PHE A 118 17.73 59.46 -44.61
C PHE A 118 17.62 58.75 -43.27
N LEU A 119 17.12 57.51 -43.22
CA LEU A 119 17.03 56.77 -41.95
C LEU A 119 18.44 56.59 -41.38
N ASP A 120 18.60 56.85 -40.07
CA ASP A 120 19.85 56.71 -39.33
C ASP A 120 19.55 55.83 -38.10
N SER A 121 19.58 54.52 -38.33
CA SER A 121 19.09 53.52 -37.40
C SER A 121 20.15 53.13 -36.35
N ASP A 122 21.43 53.16 -36.70
CA ASP A 122 22.53 52.93 -35.77
C ASP A 122 23.07 54.20 -35.08
N GLN A 123 22.59 55.39 -35.50
CA GLN A 123 22.82 56.69 -34.88
C GLN A 123 24.27 57.17 -34.96
N ASP A 124 24.97 56.86 -36.04
CA ASP A 124 26.30 57.40 -36.30
C ASP A 124 26.30 58.78 -36.96
N GLY A 125 25.12 59.25 -37.38
CA GLY A 125 24.90 60.55 -38.00
C GLY A 125 24.98 60.53 -39.53
N VAL A 126 25.15 59.38 -40.16
CA VAL A 126 25.07 59.16 -41.61
C VAL A 126 23.92 58.20 -41.87
N GLY A 127 22.99 58.59 -42.74
CA GLY A 127 21.80 57.78 -43.00
C GLY A 127 21.86 57.01 -44.32
N THR A 128 21.07 55.94 -44.39
CA THR A 128 20.96 55.11 -45.58
C THR A 128 20.09 55.75 -46.67
N GLU A 129 20.57 55.74 -47.92
CA GLU A 129 19.79 56.19 -49.09
C GLU A 129 18.61 55.26 -49.43
N SER A 130 18.54 54.09 -48.78
CA SER A 130 17.50 53.09 -49.01
C SER A 130 16.13 53.50 -48.44
N VAL A 131 16.11 54.38 -47.43
CA VAL A 131 14.89 54.84 -46.77
C VAL A 131 14.92 56.37 -46.68
N VAL A 132 14.06 57.02 -47.47
CA VAL A 132 13.99 58.48 -47.58
C VAL A 132 12.62 58.97 -47.10
N LEU A 133 12.61 59.95 -46.20
CA LEU A 133 11.40 60.61 -45.69
C LEU A 133 11.40 62.09 -46.09
N GLU A 134 10.31 62.54 -46.72
CA GLU A 134 10.07 63.97 -46.98
C GLU A 134 9.30 64.59 -45.81
N SER A 135 9.85 65.66 -45.24
CA SER A 135 9.23 66.40 -44.13
C SER A 135 9.61 67.88 -44.18
N CYS A 136 8.75 68.75 -43.65
CA CYS A 136 9.06 70.18 -43.49
C CYS A 136 10.09 70.40 -42.34
N PHE A 137 10.36 69.39 -41.48
CA PHE A 137 11.35 69.43 -40.38
C PHE A 137 12.13 68.10 -40.22
N LEU A 138 13.38 68.13 -39.72
CA LEU A 138 14.21 66.93 -39.47
C LEU A 138 13.51 65.99 -38.47
N PRO A 139 13.10 64.78 -38.89
CA PRO A 139 12.45 63.80 -38.01
C PRO A 139 13.47 63.11 -37.09
N ASP A 140 13.03 62.74 -35.89
CA ASP A 140 13.84 61.93 -34.97
C ASP A 140 14.17 60.56 -35.61
N GLY A 141 15.44 60.15 -35.56
CA GLY A 141 15.94 58.88 -36.15
C GLY A 141 16.29 58.97 -37.64
N TYR A 142 16.40 60.17 -38.20
CA TYR A 142 16.85 60.40 -39.57
C TYR A 142 18.06 61.37 -39.58
N SER A 143 18.96 61.21 -40.55
CA SER A 143 20.09 62.09 -40.85
C SER A 143 19.87 62.91 -42.12
N ALA A 144 20.53 64.07 -42.18
CA ALA A 144 20.61 64.91 -43.38
C ALA A 144 21.82 64.55 -44.28
N ILE A 145 22.72 63.68 -43.81
CA ILE A 145 23.91 63.22 -44.54
C ILE A 145 23.65 61.80 -45.02
N SER A 146 23.83 61.54 -46.31
CA SER A 146 23.80 60.19 -46.87
C SER A 146 25.20 59.60 -46.99
N GLY A 147 25.31 58.27 -47.00
CA GLY A 147 26.59 57.56 -47.21
C GLY A 147 26.80 56.34 -46.34
N ASP A 148 25.79 55.93 -45.57
CA ASP A 148 25.81 54.74 -44.74
C ASP A 148 25.37 53.53 -45.56
N CYS A 149 26.25 52.52 -45.57
CA CYS A 149 26.05 51.29 -46.33
C CYS A 149 25.52 50.14 -45.48
N ASP A 150 25.58 50.24 -44.16
CA ASP A 150 25.05 49.26 -43.22
C ASP A 150 24.46 49.99 -42.00
N ASP A 151 23.21 50.42 -42.14
CA ASP A 151 22.37 51.17 -41.17
C ASP A 151 22.11 50.44 -39.83
N GLN A 152 22.84 49.36 -39.57
CA GLN A 152 22.87 48.62 -38.32
C GLN A 152 24.28 48.60 -37.69
N ASN A 153 25.29 49.15 -38.37
CA ASN A 153 26.69 49.09 -37.98
C ASN A 153 27.39 50.46 -38.16
N PRO A 154 27.61 51.19 -37.04
CA PRO A 154 28.04 52.59 -37.05
C PRO A 154 29.51 52.80 -37.50
N LEU A 155 30.18 51.74 -37.95
CA LEU A 155 31.58 51.75 -38.39
C LEU A 155 31.72 51.55 -39.90
N VAL A 156 30.63 51.31 -40.63
CA VAL A 156 30.65 50.94 -42.06
C VAL A 156 30.10 52.07 -42.91
N ASN A 157 30.99 53.00 -43.28
CA ASN A 157 30.63 54.21 -44.01
C ASN A 157 31.54 54.43 -45.22
N LEU A 158 31.05 55.21 -46.18
CA LEU A 158 31.92 55.72 -47.25
C LEU A 158 32.99 56.66 -46.70
N GLY A 159 34.26 56.39 -47.03
CA GLY A 159 35.38 57.29 -46.75
C GLY A 159 35.97 57.24 -45.34
N VAL A 160 35.66 56.21 -44.54
CA VAL A 160 36.28 56.00 -43.22
C VAL A 160 37.76 55.64 -43.32
N ALA A 161 38.11 54.71 -44.20
CA ALA A 161 39.49 54.35 -44.54
C ALA A 161 40.11 55.37 -45.51
N PHE A 162 40.51 56.54 -44.99
CA PHE A 162 40.91 57.69 -45.82
C PHE A 162 42.25 57.52 -46.58
N LEU A 163 43.06 56.52 -46.23
CA LEU A 163 44.30 56.16 -46.93
C LEU A 163 44.05 55.17 -48.09
N GLU A 164 42.83 54.62 -48.18
CA GLU A 164 42.35 53.78 -49.26
C GLU A 164 41.38 54.53 -50.19
N ASP A 165 40.60 53.81 -51.02
CA ASP A 165 39.66 54.43 -51.95
C ASP A 165 38.40 54.92 -51.21
N PRO A 166 38.19 56.25 -51.06
CA PRO A 166 37.10 56.80 -50.25
C PRO A 166 35.71 56.61 -50.87
N ALA A 167 35.63 56.10 -52.11
CA ALA A 167 34.37 55.75 -52.75
C ALA A 167 33.89 54.33 -52.40
N LEU A 168 34.73 53.55 -51.71
CA LEU A 168 34.38 52.21 -51.25
C LEU A 168 33.78 52.27 -49.85
N CYS A 169 32.83 51.39 -49.60
CA CYS A 169 32.29 51.23 -48.28
C CYS A 169 33.15 50.28 -47.49
N MET A 170 33.84 50.79 -46.48
CA MET A 170 34.86 50.08 -45.73
C MET A 170 34.60 50.28 -44.24
N LYS A 171 35.33 49.53 -43.43
CA LYS A 171 35.36 49.64 -41.99
C LYS A 171 36.80 49.93 -41.59
N ASP A 172 36.99 50.86 -40.66
CA ASP A 172 38.29 51.25 -40.11
C ASP A 172 38.11 51.23 -38.59
N VAL A 173 38.45 50.11 -37.96
CA VAL A 173 38.16 49.87 -36.54
C VAL A 173 39.13 50.59 -35.62
N ASP A 174 40.40 50.62 -35.97
CA ASP A 174 41.46 51.14 -35.11
C ASP A 174 41.85 52.59 -35.45
N GLY A 175 41.33 53.13 -36.56
CA GLY A 175 41.46 54.52 -36.97
C GLY A 175 42.81 54.85 -37.61
N ASP A 176 43.54 53.86 -38.11
CA ASP A 176 44.83 54.06 -38.78
C ASP A 176 44.67 54.63 -40.20
N GLY A 177 43.45 54.57 -40.74
CA GLY A 177 43.06 55.07 -42.05
C GLY A 177 43.10 54.03 -43.17
N TYR A 178 43.51 52.80 -42.90
CA TYR A 178 43.36 51.64 -43.78
C TYR A 178 42.04 50.92 -43.48
N GLY A 179 41.57 50.17 -44.47
CA GLY A 179 40.33 49.43 -44.34
C GLY A 179 40.60 48.01 -43.88
N ASP A 180 39.75 47.51 -42.98
CA ASP A 180 39.76 46.14 -42.49
C ASP A 180 39.71 45.12 -43.66
N VAL A 181 40.47 44.02 -43.56
CA VAL A 181 40.49 42.97 -44.60
C VAL A 181 39.17 42.21 -44.74
N GLU A 182 38.34 42.19 -43.69
CA GLU A 182 37.00 41.59 -43.74
C GLU A 182 35.98 42.55 -44.36
N ALA A 183 35.51 42.22 -45.58
CA ALA A 183 34.44 42.98 -46.22
C ALA A 183 33.14 42.92 -45.38
N PRO A 184 32.55 44.07 -44.99
CA PRO A 184 31.24 44.07 -44.35
C PRO A 184 30.15 43.58 -45.32
N ILE A 185 28.97 43.21 -44.80
CA ILE A 185 27.85 42.54 -45.53
C ILE A 185 27.45 43.30 -46.82
N SER A 186 27.77 44.59 -46.93
CA SER A 186 27.50 45.48 -48.05
C SER A 186 28.72 46.29 -48.57
N GLY A 187 29.97 45.99 -48.14
CA GLY A 187 31.17 46.79 -48.44
C GLY A 187 32.33 46.07 -49.15
N ALA A 188 33.46 46.77 -49.30
CA ALA A 188 34.71 46.28 -49.85
C ALA A 188 35.71 45.97 -48.73
N SER A 189 36.55 44.94 -48.94
CA SER A 189 37.72 44.66 -48.10
C SER A 189 38.80 45.70 -48.33
N GLY A 190 39.42 46.19 -47.26
CA GLY A 190 40.66 46.95 -47.34
C GLY A 190 41.92 46.08 -47.19
N ASN A 191 43.07 46.71 -47.00
CA ASN A 191 44.39 46.06 -46.94
C ASN A 191 45.03 46.05 -45.55
N ASP A 192 44.31 46.49 -44.51
CA ASP A 192 44.80 46.38 -43.13
C ASP A 192 44.76 44.91 -42.68
N CYS A 193 45.93 44.37 -42.35
CA CYS A 193 46.06 42.99 -41.89
C CYS A 193 45.91 42.85 -40.37
N ASN A 194 45.60 43.92 -39.63
CA ASN A 194 45.17 43.81 -38.24
C ASN A 194 44.23 44.97 -37.86
N ASP A 195 42.94 44.72 -38.04
CA ASP A 195 41.81 45.60 -37.71
C ASP A 195 41.73 46.07 -36.23
N THR A 196 42.70 45.78 -35.38
CA THR A 196 42.69 46.19 -33.96
C THR A 196 43.97 46.89 -33.49
N ASP A 197 45.00 46.96 -34.34
CA ASP A 197 46.29 47.55 -33.98
C ASP A 197 46.83 48.47 -35.09
N ALA A 198 46.66 49.77 -34.87
CA ALA A 198 47.07 50.83 -35.79
C ALA A 198 48.59 50.90 -36.08
N GLN A 199 49.40 50.01 -35.51
CA GLN A 199 50.83 49.85 -35.84
C GLN A 199 51.10 48.76 -36.89
N ILE A 200 50.11 47.93 -37.21
CA ILE A 200 50.22 46.85 -38.17
C ILE A 200 49.40 47.25 -39.38
N HIS A 201 50.08 47.63 -40.45
CA HIS A 201 49.45 48.13 -41.66
C HIS A 201 50.46 48.07 -42.82
N PRO A 202 50.03 48.15 -44.09
CA PRO A 202 50.89 47.92 -45.27
C PRO A 202 52.17 48.79 -45.44
N LEU A 203 52.44 49.72 -44.54
CA LEU A 203 53.60 50.62 -44.54
C LEU A 203 54.33 50.68 -43.19
N ALA A 204 54.05 49.75 -42.27
CA ALA A 204 54.74 49.69 -40.99
C ALA A 204 56.21 49.26 -41.15
N PHE A 205 56.98 49.30 -40.05
CA PHE A 205 58.37 48.85 -40.02
C PHE A 205 58.46 47.47 -39.37
N GLU A 206 59.15 46.55 -40.04
CA GLU A 206 59.30 45.16 -39.58
C GLU A 206 60.26 45.04 -38.37
N ALA A 207 59.77 44.47 -37.28
CA ALA A 207 60.61 44.03 -36.17
C ALA A 207 61.23 42.67 -36.50
N VAL A 208 62.42 42.37 -35.98
CA VAL A 208 63.10 41.10 -36.31
C VAL A 208 62.65 40.01 -35.34
N ALA A 209 62.12 38.91 -35.88
CA ALA A 209 61.81 37.66 -35.22
C ALA A 209 60.82 37.81 -34.05
N ASP A 210 59.85 38.71 -34.20
CA ASP A 210 58.75 38.86 -33.24
C ASP A 210 57.46 38.17 -33.70
N GLY A 211 57.47 37.56 -34.88
CA GLY A 211 56.41 36.72 -35.42
C GLY A 211 55.18 37.49 -35.87
N ILE A 212 55.29 38.81 -36.05
CA ILE A 212 54.19 39.68 -36.49
C ILE A 212 54.62 40.31 -37.80
N ASP A 213 53.83 40.11 -38.86
CA ASP A 213 54.03 40.77 -40.16
C ASP A 213 53.50 42.19 -40.08
N GLN A 214 54.29 43.13 -39.53
CA GLN A 214 53.79 44.48 -39.26
C GLN A 214 53.45 45.22 -40.55
N ASP A 215 54.20 44.98 -41.63
CA ASP A 215 54.03 45.69 -42.89
C ASP A 215 53.08 44.99 -43.90
N CYS A 216 52.38 43.94 -43.45
CA CYS A 216 51.40 43.17 -44.21
C CYS A 216 51.95 42.61 -45.55
N ASN A 217 53.27 42.39 -45.67
CA ASN A 217 53.89 41.88 -46.89
C ASN A 217 53.94 40.34 -46.93
N GLY A 218 53.64 39.69 -45.81
CA GLY A 218 53.61 38.25 -45.60
C GLY A 218 54.94 37.64 -45.14
N VAL A 219 55.88 38.44 -44.59
CA VAL A 219 57.24 38.00 -44.21
C VAL A 219 57.78 38.75 -42.97
N ASP A 220 58.19 37.96 -41.95
CA ASP A 220 58.99 38.41 -40.79
C ASP A 220 60.50 38.15 -41.00
N LEU A 221 61.37 38.94 -40.36
CA LEU A 221 62.85 38.86 -40.44
C LEU A 221 63.44 37.89 -39.40
N CYS A 222 64.50 37.14 -39.72
CA CYS A 222 65.10 36.11 -38.82
C CYS A 222 66.63 36.22 -38.64
N PHE A 223 67.17 35.63 -37.55
CA PHE A 223 68.62 35.39 -37.36
C PHE A 223 69.08 34.14 -38.11
N VAL A 224 70.39 34.03 -38.40
CA VAL A 224 71.03 32.88 -39.05
C VAL A 224 71.53 31.90 -37.99
N ASP A 225 71.10 30.64 -38.10
CA ASP A 225 71.40 29.51 -37.20
C ASP A 225 72.14 28.41 -37.98
N GLU A 226 73.47 28.31 -37.83
CA GLU A 226 74.30 27.42 -38.67
C GLU A 226 74.30 25.95 -38.18
N ASP A 227 74.13 25.71 -36.88
CA ASP A 227 74.16 24.38 -36.26
C ASP A 227 72.78 23.83 -35.88
N GLY A 228 71.74 24.66 -35.94
CA GLY A 228 70.33 24.29 -35.80
C GLY A 228 69.84 24.24 -34.36
N ASP A 229 70.46 24.98 -33.44
CA ASP A 229 70.12 25.00 -32.01
C ASP A 229 69.03 26.02 -31.63
N GLY A 230 68.61 26.87 -32.58
CA GLY A 230 67.60 27.91 -32.39
C GLY A 230 68.14 29.24 -31.87
N PHE A 231 69.46 29.39 -31.75
CA PHE A 231 70.18 30.63 -31.52
C PHE A 231 71.00 30.99 -32.78
N GLY A 232 71.27 32.27 -32.99
CA GLY A 232 71.96 32.73 -34.19
C GLY A 232 72.67 34.06 -33.99
N SER A 233 73.57 34.43 -34.92
CA SER A 233 74.53 35.53 -34.69
C SER A 233 74.38 36.75 -35.63
N GLU A 234 73.84 36.60 -36.85
CA GLU A 234 73.58 37.68 -37.83
C GLU A 234 72.17 37.60 -38.48
N TYR A 235 71.54 38.71 -38.90
CA TYR A 235 70.20 38.72 -39.55
C TYR A 235 70.26 38.66 -41.09
N THR A 236 69.29 38.00 -41.73
CA THR A 236 69.19 37.90 -43.21
C THR A 236 67.76 38.07 -43.73
N ILE A 237 67.60 38.41 -45.02
CA ILE A 237 66.31 38.43 -45.73
C ILE A 237 66.17 37.13 -46.51
N LEU A 238 65.72 36.07 -45.85
CA LEU A 238 65.42 34.79 -46.50
C LEU A 238 64.16 34.20 -45.86
N GLY A 239 62.98 34.45 -46.45
CA GLY A 239 61.74 33.79 -46.03
C GLY A 239 60.55 34.20 -46.89
N MET A 240 59.67 33.23 -47.20
CA MET A 240 58.41 33.35 -47.93
C MET A 240 57.37 32.50 -47.19
N GLU A 241 56.18 33.07 -47.01
CA GLU A 241 54.88 32.45 -46.68
C GLU A 241 54.74 31.86 -45.26
N ILE A 242 54.23 32.66 -44.32
CA ILE A 242 52.91 32.57 -43.66
C ILE A 242 52.98 33.41 -42.36
N VAL A 243 52.17 34.48 -42.24
CA VAL A 243 51.56 34.87 -40.96
C VAL A 243 50.14 35.39 -41.23
N SER A 244 49.21 35.11 -40.32
CA SER A 244 47.80 35.45 -40.45
C SER A 244 47.60 36.97 -40.44
N SER A 245 46.73 37.43 -41.34
CA SER A 245 46.24 38.80 -41.42
C SER A 245 45.25 39.14 -40.29
N ASP A 246 45.45 38.62 -39.09
CA ASP A 246 44.58 38.89 -37.95
C ASP A 246 45.34 39.24 -36.66
N GLY A 247 46.68 39.30 -36.70
CA GLY A 247 47.54 39.54 -35.52
C GLY A 247 47.28 38.61 -34.33
N SER A 248 46.46 37.57 -34.51
CA SER A 248 45.84 36.80 -33.43
C SER A 248 45.92 35.30 -33.69
N SER A 249 46.97 34.86 -34.38
CA SER A 249 47.64 33.61 -34.05
C SER A 249 49.01 33.54 -34.71
N ALA A 250 50.05 33.93 -33.97
CA ALA A 250 51.37 33.37 -34.21
C ALA A 250 51.29 31.85 -33.97
N SER A 251 50.89 31.11 -35.00
CA SER A 251 50.87 29.66 -35.01
C SER A 251 52.31 29.16 -35.06
N SER A 252 53.00 29.21 -33.92
CA SER A 252 54.13 28.35 -33.50
C SER A 252 55.21 27.96 -34.52
N PHE A 253 55.45 28.72 -35.58
CA PHE A 253 56.47 28.42 -36.58
C PHE A 253 57.30 29.68 -36.91
N PHE A 254 57.85 30.25 -35.84
CA PHE A 254 58.87 31.31 -35.79
C PHE A 254 60.19 30.79 -36.36
N CYS A 255 60.78 31.48 -37.34
CA CYS A 255 62.11 31.18 -37.93
C CYS A 255 62.51 29.68 -38.04
N THR A 256 61.55 28.79 -38.27
CA THR A 256 61.71 27.33 -38.10
C THR A 256 62.33 26.62 -39.30
N PHE A 257 62.71 27.37 -40.33
CA PHE A 257 63.38 26.79 -41.47
C PHE A 257 64.84 26.51 -41.11
N ILE A 258 65.37 25.39 -41.58
CA ILE A 258 66.76 24.99 -41.36
C ILE A 258 67.68 26.15 -41.75
N GLY A 259 68.38 26.72 -40.77
CA GLY A 259 69.26 27.87 -40.97
C GLY A 259 68.83 29.17 -40.28
N ALA A 260 67.76 29.20 -39.48
CA ALA A 260 67.28 30.42 -38.82
C ALA A 260 66.88 30.25 -37.35
N ALA A 261 67.02 31.34 -36.60
CA ALA A 261 66.80 31.43 -35.16
C ALA A 261 66.02 32.69 -34.75
N ASP A 262 65.35 32.60 -33.60
CA ASP A 262 64.63 33.70 -32.94
C ASP A 262 65.53 34.45 -31.93
N ASN A 263 66.62 33.81 -31.47
CA ASN A 263 67.50 34.34 -30.43
C ASN A 263 68.87 34.74 -31.00
N GLN A 264 69.44 35.86 -30.54
CA GLN A 264 70.67 36.46 -31.08
C GLN A 264 71.96 36.04 -30.33
N ASP A 265 71.85 35.19 -29.30
CA ASP A 265 72.90 34.97 -28.29
C ASP A 265 73.59 33.60 -28.44
N ASP A 266 73.87 33.15 -29.67
CA ASP A 266 74.68 31.95 -29.89
C ASP A 266 76.16 32.20 -29.53
N CYS A 267 76.72 31.29 -28.74
CA CYS A 267 78.09 31.37 -28.24
C CYS A 267 79.08 30.55 -29.08
N ASP A 268 78.62 29.56 -29.86
CA ASP A 268 79.40 28.77 -30.81
C ASP A 268 78.49 28.16 -31.90
N ASP A 269 78.24 28.89 -33.00
CA ASP A 269 77.45 28.45 -34.18
C ASP A 269 77.95 27.16 -34.90
N GLY A 270 78.91 26.44 -34.31
CA GLY A 270 79.38 25.14 -34.75
C GLY A 270 79.09 24.00 -33.77
N ASP A 271 78.46 24.27 -32.64
CA ASP A 271 78.19 23.32 -31.56
C ASP A 271 76.81 23.59 -30.93
N MET A 272 75.83 22.82 -31.42
CA MET A 272 74.42 22.89 -31.04
C MET A 272 74.09 22.64 -29.55
N TYR A 273 75.11 22.45 -28.70
CA TYR A 273 75.00 22.25 -27.27
C TYR A 273 75.62 23.40 -26.46
N THR A 274 76.13 24.46 -27.11
CA THR A 274 76.89 25.55 -26.48
C THR A 274 76.19 26.91 -26.65
N TYR A 275 75.09 27.11 -25.92
CA TYR A 275 74.30 28.35 -25.94
C TYR A 275 73.78 28.71 -24.54
N PRO A 276 73.32 29.95 -24.31
CA PRO A 276 72.73 30.35 -23.04
C PRO A 276 71.45 29.55 -22.76
N GLY A 277 71.50 28.74 -21.71
CA GLY A 277 70.40 27.85 -21.34
C GLY A 277 70.49 26.43 -21.87
N ALA A 278 71.58 26.03 -22.53
CA ALA A 278 71.87 24.63 -22.82
C ALA A 278 71.88 23.81 -21.51
N ALA A 279 72.71 24.22 -20.54
CA ALA A 279 72.69 23.69 -19.18
C ALA A 279 71.67 24.40 -18.27
N TRP A 280 70.38 24.12 -18.48
CA TRP A 280 69.27 24.79 -17.80
C TRP A 280 69.20 24.60 -16.28
N GLN A 281 69.84 23.55 -15.74
CA GLN A 281 69.95 23.29 -14.29
C GLN A 281 71.06 24.11 -13.62
N ASP A 282 72.07 24.57 -14.38
CA ASP A 282 73.14 25.41 -13.87
C ASP A 282 72.81 26.90 -14.06
N SER A 283 72.91 27.42 -15.29
CA SER A 283 72.71 28.84 -15.57
C SER A 283 72.09 29.09 -16.94
N GLN A 284 70.91 29.68 -16.92
CA GLN A 284 70.14 30.02 -18.12
C GLN A 284 70.68 31.23 -18.91
N THR A 285 71.73 31.89 -18.42
CA THR A 285 72.26 33.13 -19.00
C THR A 285 73.73 33.06 -19.36
N LEU A 286 74.41 31.98 -18.95
CA LEU A 286 75.82 31.76 -19.26
C LEU A 286 75.89 30.78 -20.42
N CYS A 287 76.85 31.00 -21.32
CA CYS A 287 77.16 30.06 -22.38
C CYS A 287 77.71 28.81 -21.71
N MET A 288 76.95 27.74 -21.58
CA MET A 288 77.40 26.47 -20.99
C MET A 288 77.24 25.40 -22.05
N THR A 289 78.04 24.34 -21.96
CA THR A 289 77.93 23.18 -22.85
C THR A 289 77.26 22.07 -22.09
N ASP A 290 76.21 21.48 -22.65
CA ASP A 290 75.50 20.32 -22.11
C ASP A 290 75.66 19.15 -23.11
N GLY A 291 76.85 18.53 -23.08
CA GLY A 291 77.28 17.61 -24.12
C GLY A 291 76.50 16.29 -24.14
N ASP A 292 75.96 15.87 -22.99
CA ASP A 292 75.18 14.64 -22.82
C ASP A 292 73.68 14.89 -22.59
N GLN A 293 73.26 16.16 -22.57
CA GLN A 293 71.86 16.62 -22.54
C GLN A 293 71.12 16.30 -21.24
N ASP A 294 71.82 16.36 -20.12
CA ASP A 294 71.25 16.15 -18.78
C ASP A 294 70.78 17.45 -18.11
N GLY A 295 71.12 18.59 -18.71
CA GLY A 295 70.79 19.93 -18.25
C GLY A 295 71.82 20.57 -17.34
N PHE A 296 72.88 19.86 -16.95
CA PHE A 296 74.02 20.37 -16.22
C PHE A 296 75.16 20.66 -17.20
N GLY A 297 75.99 21.64 -16.86
CA GLY A 297 77.06 22.05 -17.74
C GLY A 297 78.32 21.23 -17.51
N ASP A 298 79.00 20.85 -18.60
CA ASP A 298 80.30 20.19 -18.57
C ASP A 298 81.27 20.96 -17.65
N THR A 299 82.00 20.25 -16.81
CA THR A 299 83.05 20.87 -16.00
C THR A 299 84.23 21.36 -16.84
N ILE A 300 84.39 20.86 -18.08
CA ILE A 300 85.44 21.24 -19.02
C ILE A 300 84.86 21.56 -20.42
N PRO A 301 84.24 22.73 -20.60
CA PRO A 301 83.55 23.07 -21.85
C PRO A 301 84.52 23.44 -23.00
N PRO A 302 84.08 23.29 -24.28
CA PRO A 302 84.76 23.79 -25.48
C PRO A 302 84.95 25.33 -25.52
N ASN A 303 85.68 25.82 -26.54
CA ASN A 303 86.11 27.23 -26.60
C ASN A 303 84.93 28.19 -26.79
N GLY A 304 84.48 28.83 -25.71
CA GLY A 304 83.35 29.77 -25.74
C GLY A 304 82.45 29.57 -24.52
N GLY A 305 82.47 28.38 -23.92
CA GLY A 305 81.64 28.00 -22.78
C GLY A 305 82.21 28.33 -21.39
N ASN A 306 81.31 28.36 -20.41
CA ASN A 306 81.47 28.46 -18.98
C ASN A 306 81.36 27.07 -18.37
N ALA A 307 82.23 26.73 -17.40
CA ALA A 307 82.19 25.44 -16.72
C ALA A 307 80.93 25.32 -15.85
N GLY A 308 80.26 24.17 -15.92
CA GLY A 308 79.10 23.82 -15.10
C GLY A 308 79.41 22.82 -13.99
N SER A 309 78.38 22.11 -13.53
CA SER A 309 78.40 21.26 -12.35
C SER A 309 78.35 19.75 -12.64
N ASP A 310 78.31 19.32 -13.90
CA ASP A 310 78.32 17.90 -14.30
C ASP A 310 79.70 17.26 -14.00
N CYS A 311 79.73 16.22 -13.17
CA CYS A 311 80.99 15.58 -12.78
C CYS A 311 81.49 14.52 -13.77
N ILE A 312 80.64 14.06 -14.71
CA ILE A 312 81.04 13.23 -15.84
C ILE A 312 80.37 13.77 -17.11
N ASP A 313 81.07 14.74 -17.75
CA ASP A 313 80.74 15.47 -19.02
C ASP A 313 80.26 14.64 -20.25
N SER A 314 80.02 13.33 -20.13
CA SER A 314 79.65 12.45 -21.24
C SER A 314 78.62 11.38 -20.86
N ASP A 315 78.13 11.41 -19.62
CA ASP A 315 77.18 10.44 -19.09
C ASP A 315 76.12 11.15 -18.23
N ALA A 316 74.96 11.37 -18.85
CA ALA A 316 73.79 12.06 -18.30
C ALA A 316 73.21 11.48 -16.99
N ALA A 317 73.77 10.39 -16.48
CA ALA A 317 73.43 9.82 -15.19
C ALA A 317 74.21 10.45 -14.02
N PHE A 318 75.15 11.36 -14.27
CA PHE A 318 76.16 11.79 -13.30
C PHE A 318 76.18 13.30 -13.07
N HIS A 319 75.26 13.79 -12.27
CA HIS A 319 75.11 15.22 -12.05
C HIS A 319 74.63 15.53 -10.62
N PRO A 320 74.77 16.76 -10.11
CA PRO A 320 74.44 17.15 -8.72
C PRO A 320 73.07 16.76 -8.16
N ASN A 321 72.11 16.45 -9.04
CA ASN A 321 70.74 16.06 -8.70
C ASN A 321 70.42 14.61 -9.10
N ALA A 322 71.41 13.83 -9.52
CA ALA A 322 71.20 12.44 -9.90
C ALA A 322 70.75 11.63 -8.69
N TYR A 323 69.96 10.61 -8.96
CA TYR A 323 69.60 9.65 -7.92
C TYR A 323 70.76 8.70 -7.71
N GLU A 324 71.16 8.57 -6.45
CA GLU A 324 72.14 7.58 -6.04
C GLU A 324 71.57 6.18 -6.21
N VAL A 325 72.32 5.32 -6.91
CA VAL A 325 72.01 3.90 -6.96
C VAL A 325 72.61 3.28 -5.71
N ILE A 326 71.77 3.07 -4.71
CA ILE A 326 72.18 2.64 -3.37
C ILE A 326 73.17 1.47 -3.44
N ALA A 327 74.35 1.69 -2.84
CA ALA A 327 75.41 0.72 -2.61
C ALA A 327 76.05 0.11 -3.88
N ASP A 328 76.03 0.83 -5.00
CA ASP A 328 76.73 0.42 -6.23
C ASP A 328 78.20 0.90 -6.29
N GLY A 329 78.61 1.74 -5.34
CA GLY A 329 79.95 2.26 -5.18
C GLY A 329 80.31 3.37 -6.15
N VAL A 330 79.31 4.03 -6.72
CA VAL A 330 79.46 5.07 -7.72
C VAL A 330 78.75 6.33 -7.22
N ASP A 331 79.43 7.47 -7.26
CA ASP A 331 78.90 8.78 -6.86
C ASP A 331 78.19 9.40 -8.07
N GLN A 332 76.89 9.14 -8.21
CA GLN A 332 76.12 9.67 -9.33
C GLN A 332 75.76 11.15 -9.10
N ASN A 333 75.55 11.55 -7.85
CA ASN A 333 75.07 12.88 -7.50
C ASN A 333 76.19 13.91 -7.28
N CYS A 334 77.45 13.53 -7.51
CA CYS A 334 78.63 14.38 -7.43
C CYS A 334 78.87 15.02 -6.03
N ASP A 335 78.34 14.45 -4.94
CA ASP A 335 78.51 14.96 -3.58
C ASP A 335 79.72 14.37 -2.83
N GLY A 336 80.34 13.34 -3.41
CA GLY A 336 81.53 12.68 -2.92
C GLY A 336 81.29 11.45 -2.05
N VAL A 337 80.05 11.00 -1.86
CA VAL A 337 79.68 9.77 -1.13
C VAL A 337 78.62 8.97 -1.89
N ASP A 338 78.53 7.66 -1.64
CA ASP A 338 77.43 6.81 -2.14
C ASP A 338 76.26 6.87 -1.12
N SER A 339 75.11 6.34 -1.49
CA SER A 339 74.00 6.04 -0.58
C SER A 339 74.03 4.58 -0.12
N CYS A 340 73.83 4.30 1.17
CA CYS A 340 73.88 2.94 1.72
C CYS A 340 72.56 2.49 2.36
N TYR A 341 72.40 1.18 2.54
CA TYR A 341 71.36 0.64 3.42
C TYR A 341 71.74 0.90 4.87
N PHE A 342 70.75 1.21 5.70
CA PHE A 342 70.96 1.40 7.14
C PHE A 342 71.02 0.01 7.78
N ASP A 343 72.11 -0.27 8.51
CA ASP A 343 72.33 -1.49 9.28
C ASP A 343 72.30 -1.14 10.77
N GLY A 344 71.08 -1.10 11.33
CA GLY A 344 70.82 -0.61 12.67
C GLY A 344 71.36 -1.51 13.78
N ASP A 345 71.45 -2.82 13.53
CA ASP A 345 71.84 -3.83 14.50
C ASP A 345 73.26 -4.42 14.30
N GLY A 346 73.88 -4.13 13.16
CA GLY A 346 75.26 -4.46 12.83
C GLY A 346 75.48 -5.89 12.35
N ASP A 347 74.46 -6.55 11.82
CA ASP A 347 74.56 -7.93 11.33
C ASP A 347 75.09 -8.05 9.88
N GLY A 348 75.20 -6.92 9.18
CA GLY A 348 75.70 -6.79 7.82
C GLY A 348 74.63 -6.85 6.74
N PHE A 349 73.36 -7.00 7.10
CA PHE A 349 72.20 -6.74 6.27
C PHE A 349 71.53 -5.45 6.75
N GLY A 350 70.92 -4.72 5.84
CA GLY A 350 70.27 -3.47 6.20
C GLY A 350 68.94 -3.31 5.49
N VAL A 351 68.24 -2.24 5.88
CA VAL A 351 66.96 -1.84 5.31
C VAL A 351 67.04 -0.45 4.68
N LEU A 352 66.01 -0.12 3.90
CA LEU A 352 65.70 1.26 3.58
C LEU A 352 65.23 1.95 4.87
N SER A 353 65.95 2.98 5.31
CA SER A 353 65.56 3.72 6.51
C SER A 353 64.23 4.45 6.27
N SER A 354 63.30 4.34 7.23
CA SER A 354 61.95 4.95 7.15
C SER A 354 61.94 6.49 7.04
N TYR A 355 63.11 7.14 7.05
CA TYR A 355 63.28 8.59 6.91
C TYR A 355 63.68 9.00 5.48
N SER A 356 64.12 8.07 4.63
CA SER A 356 64.67 8.34 3.29
C SER A 356 64.42 7.21 2.29
N ASP A 357 63.19 6.68 2.26
CA ASP A 357 62.75 5.48 1.49
C ASP A 357 63.08 5.44 -0.03
N ILE A 358 63.70 6.47 -0.62
CA ILE A 358 64.08 6.55 -2.03
C ILE A 358 65.60 6.71 -2.24
N VAL A 359 66.38 7.11 -1.22
CA VAL A 359 67.76 7.61 -1.40
C VAL A 359 68.77 6.98 -0.42
N GLY A 360 68.42 5.93 0.33
CA GLY A 360 69.34 5.34 1.33
C GLY A 360 69.76 6.34 2.42
N ILE A 361 70.73 5.96 3.26
CA ILE A 361 71.40 6.90 4.17
C ILE A 361 72.67 7.47 3.49
N PRO A 362 72.98 8.78 3.65
CA PRO A 362 74.20 9.33 3.09
C PRO A 362 75.38 8.65 3.76
N ALA A 363 76.20 7.98 2.96
CA ALA A 363 77.30 7.20 3.47
C ALA A 363 78.40 8.10 4.04
N THR A 364 79.19 7.52 4.92
CA THR A 364 80.48 8.11 5.31
C THR A 364 81.62 7.69 4.37
N THR A 365 81.35 6.74 3.47
CA THR A 365 82.30 6.12 2.54
C THR A 365 81.61 5.73 1.23
N LEU A 366 82.35 5.72 0.12
CA LEU A 366 81.82 5.27 -1.18
C LEU A 366 81.56 3.75 -1.23
N ASP A 367 81.99 2.96 -0.24
CA ASP A 367 81.89 1.49 -0.26
C ASP A 367 80.97 0.91 0.82
N CYS A 368 80.13 1.73 1.44
CA CYS A 368 79.17 1.33 2.48
C CYS A 368 79.78 0.49 3.61
N SER A 369 81.00 0.82 4.00
CA SER A 369 81.75 0.10 5.05
C SER A 369 81.78 0.85 6.39
N GLY A 370 81.04 1.95 6.49
CA GLY A 370 80.90 2.75 7.69
C GLY A 370 80.07 2.07 8.78
N THR A 371 79.89 2.77 9.90
CA THR A 371 79.09 2.23 11.01
C THR A 371 77.62 2.39 10.66
N ASN A 372 76.86 1.31 10.79
CA ASN A 372 75.45 1.23 10.41
C ASN A 372 75.18 1.40 8.90
N GLU A 373 76.14 0.98 8.07
CA GLU A 373 76.04 1.00 6.62
C GLU A 373 76.12 -0.46 6.11
N SER A 374 75.25 -0.84 5.18
CA SER A 374 75.30 -2.11 4.47
C SER A 374 75.12 -1.94 2.97
N THR A 375 75.65 -2.91 2.23
CA THR A 375 75.44 -3.09 0.78
C THR A 375 74.25 -4.02 0.47
N GLN A 376 73.65 -4.62 1.49
CA GLN A 376 72.61 -5.64 1.37
C GLN A 376 71.29 -5.10 1.91
N ASN A 377 70.21 -5.23 1.15
CA ASN A 377 68.90 -4.65 1.46
C ASN A 377 67.86 -5.68 1.92
N THR A 378 68.34 -6.79 2.44
CA THR A 378 67.56 -8.01 2.60
C THR A 378 67.19 -8.28 4.05
N ASP A 379 67.51 -7.37 4.95
CA ASP A 379 67.03 -7.44 6.32
C ASP A 379 65.54 -7.05 6.36
N CYS A 380 64.78 -7.72 7.22
CA CYS A 380 63.37 -7.47 7.45
C CYS A 380 63.12 -6.94 8.88
N ASP A 381 64.11 -6.96 9.78
CA ASP A 381 64.06 -6.38 11.13
C ASP A 381 65.42 -5.83 11.59
N ASP A 382 65.73 -4.62 11.11
CA ASP A 382 66.99 -3.88 11.30
C ASP A 382 67.27 -3.39 12.75
N VAL A 383 66.52 -3.91 13.72
CA VAL A 383 66.80 -3.73 15.15
C VAL A 383 67.19 -5.03 15.85
N ASN A 384 67.15 -6.17 15.14
CA ASN A 384 67.29 -7.50 15.71
C ASN A 384 68.20 -8.40 14.88
N MET A 385 69.48 -8.46 15.28
CA MET A 385 70.55 -9.24 14.63
C MET A 385 70.33 -10.77 14.50
N LEU A 386 69.19 -11.28 14.98
CA LEU A 386 68.78 -12.69 14.82
C LEU A 386 67.81 -12.89 13.66
N VAL A 387 67.31 -11.81 13.06
CA VAL A 387 66.46 -11.79 11.88
C VAL A 387 67.31 -11.29 10.72
N SER A 388 67.59 -12.16 9.76
CA SER A 388 68.38 -11.87 8.58
C SER A 388 68.27 -13.00 7.57
N PRO A 389 68.61 -12.81 6.29
CA PRO A 389 68.49 -13.83 5.23
C PRO A 389 69.20 -15.18 5.45
N VAL A 390 70.00 -15.28 6.50
CA VAL A 390 70.78 -16.48 6.86
C VAL A 390 70.34 -17.07 8.20
N ALA A 391 69.31 -16.52 8.83
CA ALA A 391 68.73 -17.05 10.04
C ALA A 391 67.97 -18.36 9.77
N THR A 392 67.48 -18.99 10.83
CA THR A 392 66.73 -20.25 10.75
C THR A 392 65.37 -20.04 11.39
N GLU A 393 64.32 -20.46 10.69
CA GLU A 393 62.94 -20.32 11.13
C GLU A 393 62.66 -20.99 12.49
N LEU A 394 62.03 -20.25 13.40
CA LEU A 394 61.52 -20.74 14.67
C LEU A 394 60.03 -21.04 14.53
N THR A 395 59.70 -22.33 14.48
CA THR A 395 58.35 -22.78 14.11
C THR A 395 57.22 -22.11 14.90
N GLY A 396 56.40 -21.33 14.19
CA GLY A 396 55.12 -20.81 14.66
C GLY A 396 55.23 -19.61 15.59
N ASP A 397 56.36 -18.90 15.62
CA ASP A 397 56.50 -17.67 16.41
C ASP A 397 56.06 -16.40 15.66
N GLY A 398 55.79 -16.51 14.35
CA GLY A 398 55.21 -15.45 13.53
C GLY A 398 56.22 -14.35 13.21
N ILE A 399 57.51 -14.68 13.21
CA ILE A 399 58.61 -13.80 12.85
C ILE A 399 59.31 -14.47 11.67
N ASP A 400 59.39 -13.78 10.54
CA ASP A 400 60.13 -14.22 9.36
C ASP A 400 61.63 -14.04 9.64
N GLN A 401 62.27 -15.03 10.28
CA GLN A 401 63.66 -14.88 10.69
C GLN A 401 64.58 -14.82 9.49
N ASP A 402 64.32 -15.62 8.45
CA ASP A 402 65.18 -15.70 7.26
C ASP A 402 64.78 -14.73 6.13
N CYS A 403 63.85 -13.80 6.41
CA CYS A 403 63.38 -12.75 5.51
C CYS A 403 62.93 -13.27 4.12
N ASN A 404 62.40 -14.49 4.06
CA ASN A 404 61.92 -15.11 2.82
C ASN A 404 60.42 -14.88 2.58
N GLY A 405 59.72 -14.27 3.54
CA GLY A 405 58.29 -13.98 3.51
C GLY A 405 57.38 -15.15 3.93
N MET A 406 57.94 -16.25 4.42
CA MET A 406 57.24 -17.48 4.81
C MET A 406 57.67 -17.91 6.20
N GLU A 407 56.71 -18.32 7.02
CA GLU A 407 56.96 -18.91 8.34
C GLU A 407 56.93 -20.44 8.27
N LEU A 408 57.62 -21.10 9.20
CA LEU A 408 57.51 -22.53 9.41
C LEU A 408 56.38 -22.80 10.41
N CYS A 409 55.22 -23.27 9.96
CA CYS A 409 54.04 -23.49 10.81
C CYS A 409 53.87 -24.95 11.23
N TYR A 410 53.00 -25.19 12.20
CA TYR A 410 52.52 -26.54 12.50
C TYR A 410 51.41 -26.94 11.53
N TYR A 411 51.40 -28.21 11.11
CA TYR A 411 50.34 -28.76 10.28
C TYR A 411 49.13 -29.12 11.14
N ASP A 412 47.99 -28.57 10.79
CA ASP A 412 46.69 -28.76 11.44
C ASP A 412 45.77 -29.44 10.42
N GLY A 413 45.53 -30.74 10.53
CA GLY A 413 44.86 -31.47 9.44
C GLY A 413 43.35 -31.26 9.38
N ASP A 414 42.73 -30.98 10.51
CA ASP A 414 41.28 -30.92 10.71
C ASP A 414 40.76 -29.50 11.04
N LEU A 415 41.68 -28.54 11.17
CA LEU A 415 41.45 -27.11 11.34
C LEU A 415 40.92 -26.73 12.73
N ASP A 416 41.25 -27.50 13.76
CA ASP A 416 40.86 -27.23 15.14
C ASP A 416 41.81 -26.27 15.88
N GLY A 417 42.93 -25.91 15.25
CA GLY A 417 43.96 -25.02 15.78
C GLY A 417 45.07 -25.73 16.55
N TYR A 418 45.01 -27.05 16.70
CA TYR A 418 46.00 -27.89 17.34
C TYR A 418 46.79 -28.71 16.30
N SER A 419 47.87 -29.33 16.75
CA SER A 419 48.71 -30.14 15.86
C SER A 419 49.37 -31.28 16.63
N THR A 420 49.53 -32.44 15.98
CA THR A 420 50.33 -33.56 16.50
C THR A 420 51.84 -33.27 16.52
N GLY A 421 52.27 -32.10 16.04
CA GLY A 421 53.66 -31.63 16.01
C GLY A 421 54.34 -31.79 14.65
N SER A 422 53.58 -32.09 13.59
CA SER A 422 54.05 -32.03 12.21
C SER A 422 54.23 -30.58 11.76
N THR A 423 55.18 -30.29 10.87
CA THR A 423 55.44 -28.92 10.38
C THR A 423 55.20 -28.79 8.87
N ILE A 424 54.79 -27.60 8.45
CA ILE A 424 54.53 -27.21 7.07
C ILE A 424 55.10 -25.82 6.81
N ILE A 425 55.63 -25.56 5.62
CA ILE A 425 56.09 -24.22 5.22
C ILE A 425 54.86 -23.45 4.75
N SER A 426 54.58 -22.32 5.40
CA SER A 426 53.43 -21.48 5.07
C SER A 426 53.63 -20.67 3.80
N SER A 427 52.54 -20.17 3.23
CA SER A 427 52.59 -19.21 2.13
C SER A 427 52.85 -17.78 2.60
N ASN A 428 52.76 -17.52 3.90
CA ASN A 428 52.95 -16.23 4.55
C ASN A 428 53.50 -16.42 5.98
N ILE A 429 53.54 -15.33 6.76
CA ILE A 429 54.09 -15.32 8.12
C ILE A 429 53.06 -15.74 9.21
N SER A 430 51.76 -15.79 8.89
CA SER A 430 50.73 -15.74 9.94
C SER A 430 50.20 -17.08 10.47
N CYS A 431 50.75 -18.23 10.04
CA CYS A 431 50.31 -19.58 10.46
C CYS A 431 48.80 -19.72 10.62
N SER A 432 48.06 -19.17 9.66
CA SER A 432 46.61 -19.03 9.70
C SER A 432 45.96 -19.47 8.38
N ASP A 433 46.76 -19.97 7.45
CA ASP A 433 46.21 -20.55 6.22
C ASP A 433 45.54 -21.89 6.56
N ALA A 434 44.80 -22.43 5.59
CA ALA A 434 44.22 -23.75 5.76
C ALA A 434 45.33 -24.77 6.02
N ASN A 435 45.13 -25.55 7.07
CA ASN A 435 46.01 -26.58 7.58
C ASN A 435 47.27 -26.09 8.31
N GLU A 436 47.23 -24.86 8.84
CA GLU A 436 48.34 -24.25 9.55
C GLU A 436 47.91 -23.74 10.93
N THR A 437 48.77 -23.93 11.93
CA THR A 437 48.62 -23.32 13.25
C THR A 437 49.96 -22.86 13.83
N SER A 438 49.92 -21.82 14.67
CA SER A 438 51.08 -21.31 15.43
C SER A 438 51.27 -22.02 16.78
N SER A 439 50.28 -22.77 17.25
CA SER A 439 50.30 -23.39 18.57
C SER A 439 50.78 -24.83 18.57
N ILE A 440 51.86 -25.11 19.31
CA ILE A 440 52.09 -26.43 19.93
C ILE A 440 51.42 -26.47 21.30
N SER A 441 50.10 -26.33 21.32
CA SER A 441 49.33 -26.45 22.55
C SER A 441 48.93 -27.92 22.76
N MET A 442 49.84 -28.70 23.35
CA MET A 442 49.60 -30.06 23.88
C MET A 442 48.79 -31.01 22.98
N LEU A 443 49.49 -31.73 22.10
CA LEU A 443 49.03 -32.93 21.39
C LEU A 443 47.56 -32.85 20.98
N ASP A 444 47.31 -32.25 19.82
CA ASP A 444 46.18 -32.76 19.04
C ASP A 444 46.31 -34.29 18.99
N CYS A 445 45.21 -34.92 19.36
CA CYS A 445 45.14 -36.35 19.44
C CYS A 445 44.97 -37.00 18.08
N ASP A 446 44.37 -36.28 17.14
CA ASP A 446 44.02 -36.77 15.82
C ASP A 446 43.84 -35.61 14.83
N ASP A 447 44.90 -35.25 14.07
CA ASP A 447 44.83 -34.19 13.03
C ASP A 447 43.79 -34.50 11.90
N ASP A 448 43.05 -35.61 11.95
CA ASP A 448 41.98 -35.93 11.02
C ASP A 448 40.56 -35.72 11.63
N ASP A 449 40.40 -35.37 12.92
CA ASP A 449 39.12 -35.23 13.63
C ASP A 449 39.07 -34.06 14.63
N GLY A 450 38.56 -32.90 14.17
CA GLY A 450 38.56 -31.64 14.93
C GLY A 450 37.62 -31.57 16.15
N PHE A 451 36.99 -32.69 16.51
CA PHE A 451 36.28 -32.86 17.78
C PHE A 451 37.12 -33.56 18.85
N THR A 452 38.34 -33.99 18.53
CA THR A 452 39.17 -34.86 19.37
C THR A 452 40.48 -34.19 19.78
N TRP A 453 40.45 -33.45 20.89
CA TRP A 453 41.64 -32.77 21.41
C TRP A 453 41.64 -32.70 22.95
N PRO A 454 42.79 -32.49 23.60
CA PRO A 454 42.85 -32.37 25.06
C PRO A 454 42.08 -31.15 25.57
N GLY A 455 40.94 -31.41 26.21
CA GLY A 455 40.02 -30.37 26.69
C GLY A 455 38.79 -30.14 25.82
N ALA A 456 38.56 -30.94 24.77
CA ALA A 456 37.29 -30.96 24.03
C ALA A 456 36.11 -31.12 25.00
N ALA A 457 36.13 -32.16 25.82
CA ALA A 457 35.21 -32.37 26.93
C ALA A 457 35.61 -31.55 28.18
N TYR A 458 35.48 -30.22 28.11
CA TYR A 458 35.96 -29.30 29.15
C TYR A 458 35.29 -29.46 30.52
N LEU A 459 34.10 -30.08 30.59
CA LEU A 459 33.40 -30.35 31.85
C LEU A 459 33.92 -31.61 32.55
N GLU A 460 34.59 -32.51 31.83
CA GLU A 460 35.22 -33.70 32.38
C GLU A 460 36.70 -33.52 32.66
N SER A 461 37.49 -33.19 31.63
CA SER A 461 38.95 -33.12 31.73
C SER A 461 39.54 -32.13 30.73
N SER A 462 40.35 -31.21 31.23
CA SER A 462 41.06 -30.22 30.41
C SER A 462 42.39 -30.71 29.84
N THR A 463 42.75 -31.98 30.07
CA THR A 463 44.05 -32.54 29.67
C THR A 463 43.96 -33.93 29.07
N ASP A 464 42.83 -34.61 29.25
CA ASP A 464 42.62 -35.92 28.64
C ASP A 464 42.16 -35.75 27.21
N CYS A 465 42.66 -36.64 26.38
CA CYS A 465 42.28 -36.73 24.99
C CYS A 465 40.86 -37.29 24.89
N MET A 466 39.86 -36.44 24.69
CA MET A 466 38.45 -36.82 24.63
C MET A 466 37.85 -36.27 23.34
N ARG A 467 36.76 -36.89 22.89
CA ARG A 467 35.99 -36.43 21.74
C ARG A 467 34.68 -35.86 22.27
N ASP A 468 34.30 -34.68 21.79
CA ASP A 468 33.02 -34.03 22.10
C ASP A 468 32.31 -33.75 20.77
N TYR A 469 31.54 -34.71 20.28
CA TYR A 469 30.99 -34.66 18.93
C TYR A 469 29.83 -33.67 18.78
N ASP A 470 29.06 -33.43 19.84
CA ASP A 470 27.88 -32.56 19.81
C ASP A 470 28.08 -31.19 20.51
N GLY A 471 29.20 -31.01 21.20
CA GLY A 471 29.65 -29.75 21.78
C GLY A 471 29.06 -29.42 23.15
N ASP A 472 28.57 -30.41 23.90
CA ASP A 472 27.99 -30.23 25.23
C ASP A 472 29.05 -30.06 26.34
N GLY A 473 30.31 -30.40 26.05
CA GLY A 473 31.45 -30.36 26.95
C GLY A 473 31.73 -31.65 27.72
N TYR A 474 31.01 -32.73 27.45
CA TYR A 474 31.24 -34.09 27.92
C TYR A 474 31.85 -34.94 26.80
N GLY A 475 32.56 -36.00 27.19
CA GLY A 475 33.22 -36.87 26.22
C GLY A 475 32.33 -38.04 25.80
N ASP A 476 32.38 -38.40 24.51
CA ASP A 476 31.67 -39.56 23.92
C ASP A 476 31.96 -40.86 24.72
N GLU A 477 30.93 -41.68 24.99
CA GLU A 477 31.07 -42.97 25.69
C GLU A 477 31.90 -43.96 24.85
N VAL A 478 31.80 -43.90 23.51
CA VAL A 478 32.36 -44.91 22.59
C VAL A 478 33.39 -44.33 21.62
N ILE A 479 34.66 -44.68 21.84
CA ILE A 479 35.78 -44.27 20.98
C ILE A 479 36.53 -45.45 20.37
N SER A 480 36.92 -45.33 19.09
CA SER A 480 37.45 -46.44 18.27
C SER A 480 38.98 -46.47 18.13
N LEU A 481 39.76 -45.51 18.66
CA LEU A 481 41.21 -45.43 18.44
C LEU A 481 42.01 -45.09 19.72
N GLY A 482 43.18 -45.74 19.86
CA GLY A 482 43.89 -45.98 21.12
C GLY A 482 44.69 -44.82 21.75
N ILE A 483 44.32 -43.57 21.48
CA ILE A 483 44.86 -42.38 22.17
C ILE A 483 43.75 -41.61 22.90
N VAL A 484 42.49 -41.74 22.47
CA VAL A 484 41.32 -41.11 23.08
C VAL A 484 40.90 -41.88 24.34
N ILE A 485 40.30 -41.18 25.31
CA ILE A 485 39.70 -41.70 26.55
C ILE A 485 38.18 -41.55 26.42
N SER A 486 37.42 -42.60 26.76
CA SER A 486 35.95 -42.58 26.76
C SER A 486 35.45 -41.67 27.88
N GLY A 487 34.49 -40.79 27.57
CA GLY A 487 33.85 -39.90 28.53
C GLY A 487 32.55 -40.48 29.10
N SER A 488 31.67 -39.60 29.57
CA SER A 488 30.40 -39.94 30.22
C SER A 488 29.13 -39.47 29.49
N ASP A 489 29.24 -38.90 28.30
CA ASP A 489 28.08 -38.59 27.45
C ASP A 489 27.45 -39.90 26.93
N CYS A 490 26.15 -40.07 27.17
CA CYS A 490 25.40 -41.27 26.79
C CYS A 490 24.65 -41.16 25.45
N ASP A 491 24.58 -39.98 24.83
CA ASP A 491 24.14 -39.80 23.44
C ASP A 491 25.06 -38.81 22.71
N ASP A 492 26.16 -39.36 22.17
CA ASP A 492 27.22 -38.64 21.45
C ASP A 492 26.72 -37.65 20.37
N ALA A 493 25.46 -37.71 19.92
CA ALA A 493 24.91 -36.87 18.86
C ALA A 493 23.90 -35.81 19.33
N ASN A 494 23.61 -35.71 20.63
CA ASN A 494 22.56 -34.85 21.15
C ASN A 494 22.95 -34.15 22.46
N SER A 495 23.38 -32.89 22.32
CA SER A 495 23.91 -32.07 23.43
C SER A 495 22.92 -31.75 24.55
N ALA A 496 21.67 -32.22 24.45
CA ALA A 496 20.65 -32.13 25.50
C ALA A 496 20.64 -33.35 26.42
N ILE A 497 21.35 -34.42 26.07
CA ILE A 497 21.48 -35.66 26.82
C ILE A 497 22.92 -35.72 27.31
N SER A 498 23.14 -35.42 28.59
CA SER A 498 24.48 -35.30 29.17
C SER A 498 24.42 -35.37 30.69
N PRO A 499 25.52 -35.70 31.40
CA PRO A 499 25.57 -35.84 32.86
C PRO A 499 25.05 -34.70 33.75
N LEU A 500 24.78 -33.51 33.20
CA LEU A 500 24.20 -32.36 33.93
C LEU A 500 22.95 -31.80 33.25
N ALA A 501 22.39 -32.50 32.26
CA ALA A 501 21.05 -32.19 31.78
C ALA A 501 20.05 -32.37 32.92
N SER A 502 18.91 -31.69 32.83
CA SER A 502 17.78 -32.01 33.70
C SER A 502 16.97 -33.10 33.03
N GLU A 503 16.60 -34.13 33.77
CA GLU A 503 15.65 -35.14 33.29
C GLU A 503 14.31 -34.49 32.93
N VAL A 504 13.72 -34.85 31.80
CA VAL A 504 12.40 -34.37 31.35
C VAL A 504 11.51 -35.55 30.97
N CYS A 505 10.19 -35.33 30.99
CA CYS A 505 9.21 -36.35 30.59
C CYS A 505 9.27 -36.69 29.09
N ASP A 506 10.19 -37.56 28.66
CA ASP A 506 10.37 -37.96 27.26
C ASP A 506 10.79 -39.43 27.01
N ASP A 507 10.76 -40.29 28.04
CA ASP A 507 11.20 -41.70 28.01
C ASP A 507 12.72 -41.89 27.76
N ILE A 508 13.55 -40.85 27.89
CA ILE A 508 15.00 -40.89 27.69
C ILE A 508 15.71 -40.46 28.98
N ASP A 509 16.78 -41.18 29.33
CA ASP A 509 17.73 -40.78 30.39
C ASP A 509 18.54 -39.57 29.90
N ASN A 510 18.05 -38.36 30.18
CA ASN A 510 18.66 -37.12 29.71
C ASN A 510 19.92 -36.79 30.51
N ASP A 511 19.99 -37.14 31.80
CA ASP A 511 21.11 -36.80 32.67
C ASP A 511 22.17 -37.92 32.80
N CYS A 512 22.02 -39.00 32.04
CA CYS A 512 22.92 -40.15 31.99
C CYS A 512 23.16 -40.83 33.36
N ASP A 513 22.22 -40.73 34.32
CA ASP A 513 22.35 -41.32 35.65
C ASP A 513 21.71 -42.72 35.77
N THR A 514 21.07 -43.20 34.70
CA THR A 514 20.33 -44.47 34.54
C THR A 514 18.90 -44.48 35.08
N LEU A 515 18.43 -43.40 35.68
CA LEU A 515 17.03 -43.19 36.00
C LEU A 515 16.33 -42.51 34.81
N ILE A 516 15.01 -42.69 34.73
CA ILE A 516 14.20 -42.18 33.63
C ILE A 516 12.87 -41.66 34.21
N ASP A 517 12.47 -40.47 33.80
CA ASP A 517 11.18 -39.83 34.06
C ASP A 517 10.77 -39.88 35.55
N ASP A 518 9.59 -40.48 35.84
CA ASP A 518 9.00 -40.65 37.16
C ASP A 518 9.88 -41.43 38.16
N ASN A 519 10.89 -42.16 37.68
CA ASN A 519 11.85 -42.86 38.53
C ASN A 519 13.05 -41.98 38.91
N ASP A 520 13.21 -40.84 38.26
CA ASP A 520 14.23 -39.86 38.57
C ASP A 520 13.78 -38.91 39.70
N SER A 521 14.72 -38.63 40.59
CA SER A 521 14.55 -37.66 41.67
C SER A 521 14.85 -36.22 41.26
N ASP A 522 15.51 -36.00 40.14
CA ASP A 522 15.88 -34.68 39.64
C ASP A 522 15.01 -34.17 38.47
N LEU A 523 14.05 -35.00 38.03
CA LEU A 523 12.99 -34.70 37.05
C LEU A 523 12.52 -33.25 37.10
N ASP A 524 12.62 -32.57 35.96
CA ASP A 524 12.17 -31.21 35.80
C ASP A 524 10.65 -31.14 35.99
N THR A 525 10.26 -30.56 37.11
CA THR A 525 8.86 -30.30 37.48
C THR A 525 8.10 -29.42 36.49
N ALA A 526 8.76 -28.81 35.49
CA ALA A 526 8.11 -28.11 34.39
C ALA A 526 7.67 -29.05 33.25
N SER A 527 8.22 -30.25 33.14
CA SER A 527 7.91 -31.23 32.08
C SER A 527 6.77 -32.19 32.45
N VAL A 528 6.43 -32.29 33.73
CA VAL A 528 5.36 -33.16 34.25
C VAL A 528 3.96 -32.60 34.00
N SER A 529 3.00 -33.51 33.76
CA SER A 529 1.58 -33.20 33.62
C SER A 529 0.82 -33.44 34.92
N THR A 530 -0.27 -32.71 35.13
CA THR A 530 -1.17 -32.92 36.29
C THR A 530 -2.37 -33.71 35.83
N PHE A 531 -2.66 -34.82 36.52
CA PHE A 531 -3.79 -35.69 36.28
C PHE A 531 -4.72 -35.69 37.49
N TYR A 532 -6.01 -35.80 37.25
CA TYR A 532 -7.10 -35.70 38.23
C TYR A 532 -7.75 -37.08 38.40
N GLU A 533 -8.03 -37.50 39.64
CA GLU A 533 -8.65 -38.80 39.91
C GLU A 533 -10.01 -38.85 39.19
N ASP A 534 -10.24 -39.89 38.40
CA ASP A 534 -11.47 -40.13 37.62
C ASP A 534 -12.13 -41.37 38.21
N THR A 535 -12.99 -41.16 39.21
CA THR A 535 -13.50 -42.26 40.05
C THR A 535 -14.56 -43.08 39.34
N ASP A 536 -15.33 -42.49 38.42
CA ASP A 536 -16.43 -43.15 37.71
C ASP A 536 -16.11 -43.59 36.27
N GLY A 537 -14.99 -43.14 35.72
CA GLY A 537 -14.44 -43.56 34.44
C GLY A 537 -15.10 -42.90 33.23
N ASP A 538 -15.53 -41.65 33.34
CA ASP A 538 -16.11 -40.89 32.22
C ASP A 538 -15.09 -40.06 31.41
N GLY A 539 -13.87 -39.92 31.92
CA GLY A 539 -12.79 -39.16 31.31
C GLY A 539 -12.70 -37.71 31.78
N TYR A 540 -13.44 -37.31 32.80
CA TYR A 540 -13.26 -36.09 33.59
C TYR A 540 -12.90 -36.52 35.03
N GLY A 541 -12.18 -35.67 35.76
CA GLY A 541 -11.72 -36.02 37.11
C GLY A 541 -11.83 -34.86 38.09
N ASP A 542 -11.74 -35.20 39.38
CA ASP A 542 -11.91 -34.25 40.48
C ASP A 542 -10.71 -33.30 40.60
N ILE A 543 -10.94 -32.00 40.38
CA ILE A 543 -9.94 -30.93 40.60
C ILE A 543 -9.31 -30.95 42.00
N SER A 544 -10.02 -31.48 42.99
CA SER A 544 -9.59 -31.56 44.38
C SER A 544 -8.69 -32.76 44.68
N SER A 545 -8.61 -33.73 43.77
CA SER A 545 -7.76 -34.93 43.87
C SER A 545 -6.87 -35.06 42.62
N SER A 546 -5.60 -34.65 42.74
CA SER A 546 -4.66 -34.69 41.62
C SER A 546 -3.28 -35.21 41.99
N VAL A 547 -2.57 -35.73 40.98
CA VAL A 547 -1.18 -36.15 41.02
C VAL A 547 -0.42 -35.52 39.86
N THR A 548 0.89 -35.34 40.03
CA THR A 548 1.76 -34.77 39.00
C THR A 548 2.83 -35.82 38.64
N LYS A 549 2.83 -36.24 37.38
CA LYS A 549 3.64 -37.36 36.83
C LYS A 549 3.92 -37.12 35.35
N CYS A 550 4.86 -37.87 34.76
CA CYS A 550 5.06 -37.89 33.31
C CYS A 550 3.92 -38.65 32.62
N ASP A 551 3.64 -39.87 33.08
CA ASP A 551 2.57 -40.71 32.55
C ASP A 551 1.29 -40.63 33.37
N MET A 552 0.14 -40.60 32.68
CA MET A 552 -1.18 -40.65 33.31
C MET A 552 -1.38 -41.99 34.03
N PRO A 553 -1.57 -41.99 35.37
CA PRO A 553 -1.84 -43.23 36.09
C PRO A 553 -3.22 -43.80 35.75
N ASP A 554 -3.37 -45.12 35.89
CA ASP A 554 -4.68 -45.77 35.78
C ASP A 554 -5.68 -45.15 36.78
N GLY A 555 -6.87 -44.76 36.29
CA GLY A 555 -7.94 -44.15 37.10
C GLY A 555 -7.80 -42.64 37.28
N PHE A 556 -7.05 -41.96 36.41
CA PHE A 556 -6.95 -40.51 36.35
C PHE A 556 -7.29 -40.00 34.94
N SER A 557 -7.69 -38.73 34.84
CA SER A 557 -7.92 -37.97 33.62
C SER A 557 -7.05 -36.72 33.55
N GLU A 558 -6.77 -36.23 32.34
CA GLU A 558 -6.17 -34.91 32.11
C GLU A 558 -7.15 -33.75 32.36
N ASN A 559 -8.46 -34.04 32.39
CA ASN A 559 -9.49 -33.03 32.50
C ASN A 559 -10.02 -32.93 33.93
N ALA A 560 -9.98 -31.72 34.51
CA ALA A 560 -10.34 -31.43 35.90
C ALA A 560 -11.79 -30.97 36.10
N ASP A 561 -12.59 -30.95 35.03
CA ASP A 561 -13.84 -30.19 34.99
C ASP A 561 -15.06 -31.00 35.48
N ASP A 562 -14.84 -32.14 36.15
CA ASP A 562 -15.92 -32.96 36.68
C ASP A 562 -16.59 -32.29 37.90
N CYS A 563 -17.91 -32.09 37.82
CA CYS A 563 -18.69 -31.53 38.92
C CYS A 563 -19.28 -32.59 39.87
N ASP A 564 -19.30 -33.87 39.49
CA ASP A 564 -19.60 -35.03 40.35
C ASP A 564 -18.85 -36.29 39.88
N ASP A 565 -17.57 -36.37 40.24
CA ASP A 565 -16.61 -37.48 39.96
C ASP A 565 -17.08 -38.88 40.43
N THR A 566 -18.25 -38.97 41.07
CA THR A 566 -18.85 -40.25 41.47
C THR A 566 -19.95 -40.74 40.54
N ASN A 567 -20.26 -39.98 39.49
CA ASN A 567 -21.38 -40.22 38.59
C ASN A 567 -21.07 -39.89 37.12
N GLN A 568 -20.83 -40.95 36.34
CA GLN A 568 -20.50 -40.95 34.90
C GLN A 568 -21.48 -40.18 33.98
N GLY A 569 -22.62 -39.72 34.50
CA GLY A 569 -23.61 -38.94 33.79
C GLY A 569 -23.58 -37.44 34.10
N ILE A 570 -22.68 -36.96 34.94
CA ILE A 570 -22.58 -35.56 35.38
C ILE A 570 -21.16 -35.07 35.11
N HIS A 571 -20.96 -34.48 33.94
CA HIS A 571 -19.67 -33.97 33.48
C HIS A 571 -19.90 -33.00 32.30
N PRO A 572 -18.94 -32.13 31.94
CA PRO A 572 -19.13 -31.09 30.93
C PRO A 572 -19.63 -31.50 29.53
N ALA A 573 -19.51 -32.77 29.17
CA ALA A 573 -19.99 -33.32 27.90
C ALA A 573 -21.30 -34.12 28.03
N ALA A 574 -21.87 -34.22 29.23
CA ALA A 574 -23.14 -34.89 29.44
C ALA A 574 -24.27 -34.11 28.75
N THR A 575 -25.34 -34.83 28.42
CA THR A 575 -26.54 -34.22 27.82
C THR A 575 -27.53 -33.88 28.92
N GLU A 576 -27.99 -32.63 28.91
CA GLU A 576 -29.02 -32.14 29.82
C GLU A 576 -30.31 -32.97 29.74
N MET A 577 -30.72 -33.52 30.88
CA MET A 577 -32.06 -34.05 31.08
C MET A 577 -32.99 -32.86 31.38
N ILE A 578 -34.21 -32.90 30.86
CA ILE A 578 -35.11 -31.74 30.99
C ILE A 578 -35.79 -31.78 32.35
N ALA A 579 -35.60 -30.71 33.14
CA ALA A 579 -36.27 -30.43 34.41
C ALA A 579 -36.16 -31.55 35.46
N ASP A 580 -35.04 -32.27 35.50
CA ASP A 580 -34.78 -33.27 36.53
C ASP A 580 -34.04 -32.70 37.75
N GLY A 581 -33.57 -31.46 37.64
CA GLY A 581 -32.97 -30.69 38.72
C GLY A 581 -31.51 -31.01 38.98
N VAL A 582 -30.83 -31.59 37.99
CA VAL A 582 -29.41 -31.90 38.00
C VAL A 582 -28.78 -31.22 36.79
N ASP A 583 -27.80 -30.37 37.03
CA ASP A 583 -26.94 -29.81 35.98
C ASP A 583 -25.98 -30.91 35.50
N GLN A 584 -26.35 -31.67 34.45
CA GLN A 584 -25.53 -32.78 33.99
C GLN A 584 -24.27 -32.27 33.30
N ASN A 585 -24.37 -31.18 32.56
CA ASN A 585 -23.25 -30.68 31.76
C ASN A 585 -22.36 -29.66 32.49
N CYS A 586 -22.55 -29.49 33.80
CA CYS A 586 -21.79 -28.59 34.67
C CYS A 586 -21.71 -27.13 34.16
N ASP A 587 -22.65 -26.67 33.33
CA ASP A 587 -22.63 -25.33 32.74
C ASP A 587 -23.30 -24.26 33.63
N GLY A 588 -23.92 -24.70 34.74
CA GLY A 588 -24.64 -23.89 35.70
C GLY A 588 -26.09 -23.62 35.33
N PHE A 589 -26.62 -24.27 34.29
CA PHE A 589 -27.99 -24.11 33.82
C PHE A 589 -28.69 -25.45 33.63
N GLU A 590 -29.93 -25.52 34.10
CA GLU A 590 -30.83 -26.63 33.80
C GLU A 590 -31.63 -26.32 32.55
N ARG A 591 -31.91 -27.35 31.74
CA ARG A 591 -32.88 -27.25 30.66
C ARG A 591 -34.32 -27.36 31.20
N CYS A 592 -35.07 -26.27 31.17
CA CYS A 592 -36.44 -26.20 31.68
C CYS A 592 -37.48 -25.99 30.57
N PHE A 593 -38.74 -26.41 30.80
CA PHE A 593 -39.87 -26.03 29.95
C PHE A 593 -40.28 -24.58 30.19
N LEU A 594 -40.71 -23.87 29.14
CA LEU A 594 -41.28 -22.53 29.26
C LEU A 594 -42.73 -22.59 29.76
N ASP A 595 -43.12 -21.56 30.50
CA ASP A 595 -44.48 -21.30 30.97
C ASP A 595 -44.89 -19.94 30.36
N ASP A 596 -45.48 -19.99 29.16
CA ASP A 596 -45.64 -18.83 28.26
C ASP A 596 -46.76 -17.87 28.71
N ASP A 597 -47.77 -18.38 29.41
CA ASP A 597 -48.90 -17.61 29.92
C ASP A 597 -48.93 -17.48 31.46
N GLY A 598 -48.07 -18.21 32.17
CA GLY A 598 -47.83 -18.08 33.60
C GLY A 598 -48.79 -18.90 34.48
N ASP A 599 -49.37 -19.97 33.94
CA ASP A 599 -50.35 -20.82 34.61
C ASP A 599 -49.71 -22.04 35.31
N THR A 600 -48.40 -22.19 35.19
CA THR A 600 -47.52 -23.27 35.71
C THR A 600 -47.53 -24.59 34.93
N TYR A 601 -48.27 -24.69 33.84
CA TYR A 601 -48.21 -25.82 32.92
C TYR A 601 -47.12 -25.57 31.85
N PRO A 602 -46.34 -26.60 31.51
CA PRO A 602 -45.21 -26.44 30.60
C PRO A 602 -45.67 -26.46 29.13
N SER A 603 -45.13 -25.55 28.33
CA SER A 603 -45.17 -25.65 26.88
C SER A 603 -44.18 -26.70 26.36
N THR A 604 -44.29 -27.05 25.08
CA THR A 604 -43.33 -27.97 24.43
C THR A 604 -41.94 -27.35 24.18
N VAL A 605 -41.77 -26.05 24.46
CA VAL A 605 -40.54 -25.31 24.22
C VAL A 605 -39.66 -25.35 25.46
N THR A 606 -38.36 -25.64 25.27
CA THR A 606 -37.38 -25.63 26.35
C THR A 606 -36.40 -24.47 26.23
N SER A 607 -35.96 -23.94 27.38
CA SER A 607 -34.91 -22.93 27.49
C SER A 607 -34.07 -23.18 28.75
N GLN A 608 -32.85 -22.65 28.76
CA GLN A 608 -31.95 -22.76 29.91
C GLN A 608 -32.38 -21.83 31.05
N SER A 609 -32.30 -22.33 32.29
CA SER A 609 -32.52 -21.56 33.51
C SER A 609 -31.38 -21.77 34.50
N THR A 610 -30.99 -20.71 35.21
CA THR A 610 -30.06 -20.81 36.35
C THR A 610 -30.72 -21.38 37.61
N ASP A 611 -32.06 -21.47 37.62
CA ASP A 611 -32.79 -22.17 38.65
C ASP A 611 -32.94 -23.63 38.24
N LEU A 612 -32.09 -24.50 38.79
CA LEU A 612 -32.11 -25.93 38.50
C LEU A 612 -33.46 -26.58 38.82
N THR A 613 -34.26 -25.98 39.72
CA THR A 613 -35.57 -26.53 40.04
C THR A 613 -36.67 -26.15 39.03
N CYS A 614 -36.36 -25.35 38.00
CA CYS A 614 -37.30 -24.85 37.00
C CYS A 614 -38.54 -24.14 37.59
N THR A 615 -38.42 -23.53 38.78
CA THR A 615 -39.54 -22.85 39.46
C THR A 615 -39.53 -21.33 39.31
N SER A 616 -38.49 -20.79 38.67
CA SER A 616 -38.39 -19.38 38.33
C SER A 616 -39.50 -18.96 37.38
N SER A 617 -40.03 -17.73 37.55
CA SER A 617 -41.09 -17.16 36.71
C SER A 617 -40.80 -17.33 35.21
N GLY A 618 -41.77 -17.90 34.47
CA GLY A 618 -41.66 -18.19 33.03
C GLY A 618 -41.10 -19.58 32.71
N PHE A 619 -40.88 -20.42 33.72
CA PHE A 619 -40.47 -21.82 33.56
C PHE A 619 -41.34 -22.72 34.45
N SER A 620 -41.51 -23.97 34.02
CA SER A 620 -42.23 -25.01 34.77
C SER A 620 -41.41 -26.30 34.90
N PRO A 621 -41.43 -26.98 36.06
CA PRO A 621 -40.75 -28.26 36.28
C PRO A 621 -41.57 -29.48 35.78
N GLY A 622 -42.65 -29.26 35.02
CA GLY A 622 -43.71 -30.24 34.80
C GLY A 622 -43.37 -31.45 33.92
N ASP A 623 -43.99 -32.57 34.27
CA ASP A 623 -44.02 -33.86 33.57
C ASP A 623 -45.29 -33.89 32.70
N VAL A 624 -45.14 -33.57 31.40
CA VAL A 624 -46.16 -33.53 30.33
C VAL A 624 -47.61 -33.90 30.72
N GLN A 625 -48.37 -32.91 31.19
CA GLN A 625 -49.76 -32.75 30.73
C GLN A 625 -49.74 -31.53 29.83
N GLU A 626 -49.99 -31.74 28.53
CA GLU A 626 -49.89 -30.69 27.51
C GLU A 626 -50.86 -29.57 27.85
N ASP A 627 -50.33 -28.36 28.02
CA ASP A 627 -51.12 -27.15 27.92
C ASP A 627 -51.68 -27.08 26.48
N CYS A 628 -53.00 -27.06 26.35
CA CYS A 628 -53.65 -27.03 25.04
C CYS A 628 -53.75 -25.62 24.45
N ASP A 629 -53.46 -24.55 25.22
CA ASP A 629 -53.29 -23.19 24.72
C ASP A 629 -52.25 -22.39 25.52
N ASP A 630 -50.97 -22.53 25.13
CA ASP A 630 -49.80 -21.79 25.66
C ASP A 630 -49.92 -20.24 25.63
N SER A 631 -51.06 -19.67 25.22
CA SER A 631 -51.31 -18.23 25.18
C SER A 631 -52.43 -17.75 26.11
N ASP A 632 -53.14 -18.66 26.78
CA ASP A 632 -54.26 -18.34 27.66
C ASP A 632 -54.26 -19.19 28.93
N ALA A 633 -53.76 -18.58 30.03
CA ALA A 633 -53.62 -19.19 31.36
C ALA A 633 -54.92 -19.71 32.00
N ALA A 634 -56.06 -19.58 31.32
CA ALA A 634 -57.34 -20.15 31.70
C ALA A 634 -57.60 -21.53 31.06
N ILE A 635 -56.83 -21.95 30.07
CA ILE A 635 -57.01 -23.19 29.30
C ILE A 635 -55.83 -24.09 29.61
N HIS A 636 -56.04 -25.07 30.49
CA HIS A 636 -54.98 -25.98 30.93
C HIS A 636 -55.60 -27.24 31.55
N PRO A 637 -54.86 -28.36 31.68
CA PRO A 637 -55.37 -29.67 32.13
C PRO A 637 -56.17 -29.73 33.45
N MET A 638 -56.14 -28.67 34.26
CA MET A 638 -56.87 -28.58 35.53
C MET A 638 -57.79 -27.36 35.62
N ALA A 639 -58.11 -26.70 34.51
CA ALA A 639 -59.02 -25.57 34.49
C ALA A 639 -60.46 -26.01 34.84
N GLU A 640 -61.25 -25.09 35.41
CA GLU A 640 -62.67 -25.32 35.66
C GLU A 640 -63.47 -25.11 34.37
N GLU A 641 -64.21 -26.13 33.93
CA GLU A 641 -64.85 -26.07 32.63
C GLU A 641 -66.14 -25.25 32.62
N LEU A 642 -66.23 -24.32 31.66
CA LEU A 642 -67.37 -23.42 31.49
C LEU A 642 -68.13 -23.77 30.21
N ALA A 643 -69.46 -23.89 30.31
CA ALA A 643 -70.32 -24.21 29.17
C ALA A 643 -70.05 -23.30 27.94
N GLY A 644 -69.56 -23.89 26.84
CA GLY A 644 -69.14 -23.19 25.63
C GLY A 644 -68.38 -24.13 24.67
N ALA A 645 -67.95 -23.61 23.52
CA ALA A 645 -67.24 -24.36 22.48
C ALA A 645 -65.70 -24.32 22.64
N VAL A 646 -65.22 -24.13 23.87
CA VAL A 646 -63.79 -24.10 24.23
C VAL A 646 -63.61 -25.16 25.30
N ASP A 647 -62.77 -26.14 24.99
CA ASP A 647 -62.28 -27.14 25.93
C ASP A 647 -61.23 -26.46 26.81
N TYR A 648 -61.58 -26.15 28.05
CA TYR A 648 -60.68 -25.45 28.98
C TYR A 648 -59.74 -26.43 29.70
N ASN A 649 -60.14 -27.68 29.87
CA ASN A 649 -59.41 -28.65 30.69
C ASN A 649 -58.56 -29.63 29.85
N CYS A 650 -58.52 -29.43 28.53
CA CYS A 650 -57.71 -30.18 27.58
C CYS A 650 -58.00 -31.69 27.54
N ASP A 651 -59.19 -32.14 27.93
CA ASP A 651 -59.57 -33.55 27.92
C ASP A 651 -60.21 -34.02 26.60
N GLY A 652 -60.48 -33.09 25.68
CA GLY A 652 -61.06 -33.33 24.37
C GLY A 652 -62.58 -33.38 24.33
N PHE A 653 -63.26 -33.05 25.43
CA PHE A 653 -64.71 -33.02 25.55
C PHE A 653 -65.21 -31.59 25.89
N GLU A 654 -66.46 -31.30 25.57
CA GLU A 654 -67.14 -30.07 26.02
C GLU A 654 -67.92 -30.38 27.31
N ALA A 655 -68.07 -29.42 28.23
CA ALA A 655 -68.74 -29.51 29.53
C ALA A 655 -70.16 -30.15 29.58
N ILE A 656 -70.78 -30.45 28.43
CA ILE A 656 -72.07 -31.14 28.30
C ILE A 656 -71.87 -32.68 28.24
N ASP A 657 -70.69 -33.14 27.83
CA ASP A 657 -70.33 -34.54 27.53
C ASP A 657 -69.54 -35.22 28.67
N ASP A 658 -69.14 -34.45 29.69
CA ASP A 658 -68.30 -34.86 30.83
C ASP A 658 -69.02 -35.79 31.87
N THR A 659 -70.15 -36.35 31.46
CA THR A 659 -70.95 -37.33 32.23
C THR A 659 -70.80 -38.75 31.68
N CYS A 660 -69.97 -38.92 30.66
CA CYS A 660 -69.76 -40.16 29.94
C CYS A 660 -68.43 -40.80 30.35
N TYR A 661 -68.43 -42.10 30.68
CA TYR A 661 -67.21 -42.89 30.89
C TYR A 661 -67.15 -44.02 29.86
N SER A 662 -65.97 -44.58 29.57
CA SER A 662 -65.82 -45.60 28.52
C SER A 662 -65.40 -46.97 29.03
N SER A 663 -65.70 -48.00 28.25
CA SER A 663 -65.10 -49.33 28.37
C SER A 663 -64.94 -49.97 27.00
N ASP A 664 -63.98 -50.88 26.85
CA ASP A 664 -63.78 -51.65 25.63
C ASP A 664 -63.75 -53.16 25.89
N ASP A 665 -64.37 -53.93 25.01
CA ASP A 665 -64.30 -55.40 25.05
C ASP A 665 -63.26 -55.98 24.06
N GLY A 666 -62.40 -55.11 23.50
CA GLY A 666 -61.44 -55.42 22.44
C GLY A 666 -62.03 -55.53 21.03
N SER A 667 -63.34 -55.37 20.86
CA SER A 667 -64.02 -55.36 19.54
C SER A 667 -65.03 -54.21 19.37
N THR A 668 -65.54 -53.70 20.48
CA THR A 668 -66.51 -52.61 20.55
C THR A 668 -66.04 -51.63 21.63
N TYR A 669 -66.08 -50.33 21.31
CA TYR A 669 -65.87 -49.28 22.29
C TYR A 669 -67.22 -48.78 22.76
N PHE A 670 -67.44 -48.81 24.07
CA PHE A 670 -68.67 -48.39 24.74
C PHE A 670 -68.43 -47.08 25.48
N LEU A 671 -69.43 -46.20 25.43
CA LEU A 671 -69.48 -44.94 26.15
C LEU A 671 -70.78 -44.89 26.95
N TYR A 672 -70.68 -44.76 28.27
CA TYR A 672 -71.78 -44.81 29.23
C TYR A 672 -72.03 -43.41 29.77
N CYS A 673 -73.09 -42.79 29.28
CA CYS A 673 -73.45 -41.42 29.61
C CYS A 673 -74.50 -41.40 30.73
N THR A 674 -74.16 -40.72 31.83
CA THR A 674 -75.03 -40.60 33.01
C THR A 674 -76.02 -39.44 32.91
N THR A 675 -75.92 -38.60 31.88
CA THR A 675 -76.92 -37.55 31.62
C THR A 675 -78.28 -38.17 31.27
N GLU A 676 -79.31 -37.86 32.07
CA GLU A 676 -80.66 -38.35 31.86
C GLU A 676 -81.37 -37.60 30.72
N VAL A 677 -81.68 -38.31 29.62
CA VAL A 677 -82.39 -37.77 28.45
C VAL A 677 -83.43 -38.76 27.92
N ASP A 678 -84.36 -38.28 27.09
CA ASP A 678 -85.28 -39.15 26.37
C ASP A 678 -84.56 -40.03 25.32
N TRP A 679 -85.16 -41.14 24.92
CA TRP A 679 -84.50 -42.13 24.07
C TRP A 679 -84.08 -41.55 22.70
N GLU A 680 -84.86 -40.62 22.15
CA GLU A 680 -84.55 -40.01 20.85
C GLU A 680 -83.39 -39.02 20.96
N GLN A 681 -83.32 -38.27 22.06
CA GLN A 681 -82.19 -37.41 22.37
C GLN A 681 -80.92 -38.22 22.67
N ALA A 682 -81.02 -39.35 23.38
CA ALA A 682 -79.91 -40.27 23.60
C ALA A 682 -79.33 -40.78 22.27
N ARG A 683 -80.21 -41.16 21.33
CA ARG A 683 -79.82 -41.55 19.95
C ARG A 683 -79.03 -40.44 19.26
N GLN A 684 -79.54 -39.22 19.33
CA GLN A 684 -78.92 -38.06 18.69
C GLN A 684 -77.55 -37.74 19.30
N ASN A 685 -77.42 -37.77 20.64
CA ASN A 685 -76.16 -37.54 21.33
C ASN A 685 -75.09 -38.56 20.92
N CYS A 686 -75.45 -39.84 20.85
CA CYS A 686 -74.53 -40.86 20.34
C CYS A 686 -74.08 -40.57 18.90
N GLU A 687 -75.01 -40.19 18.01
CA GLU A 687 -74.69 -39.89 16.61
C GLU A 687 -73.80 -38.65 16.46
N ASP A 688 -74.01 -37.62 17.26
CA ASP A 688 -73.21 -36.39 17.26
C ASP A 688 -71.76 -36.68 17.70
N MET A 689 -71.57 -37.64 18.63
CA MET A 689 -70.24 -38.15 19.02
C MET A 689 -69.62 -39.13 17.98
N GLY A 690 -70.34 -39.47 16.89
CA GLY A 690 -69.89 -40.45 15.91
C GLY A 690 -70.12 -41.92 16.30
N TYR A 691 -70.87 -42.16 17.37
CA TYR A 691 -71.29 -43.48 17.86
C TYR A 691 -72.73 -43.79 17.46
N GLN A 692 -73.24 -44.95 17.87
CA GLN A 692 -74.66 -45.30 17.79
C GLN A 692 -75.16 -45.79 19.15
N LEU A 693 -76.45 -45.63 19.46
CA LEU A 693 -77.02 -46.27 20.65
C LEU A 693 -76.74 -47.78 20.62
N THR A 694 -76.30 -48.30 21.76
CA THR A 694 -75.64 -49.60 21.85
C THR A 694 -76.55 -50.75 21.45
N SER A 695 -76.05 -51.61 20.56
CA SER A 695 -76.63 -52.93 20.29
C SER A 695 -75.94 -54.01 21.12
N ILE A 696 -76.68 -55.04 21.56
CA ILE A 696 -76.11 -56.14 22.36
C ILE A 696 -76.27 -57.46 21.59
N ARG A 697 -75.16 -58.09 21.20
CA ARG A 697 -75.13 -59.21 20.26
C ARG A 697 -74.76 -60.55 20.91
N SER A 698 -74.24 -60.55 22.13
CA SER A 698 -73.86 -61.77 22.85
C SER A 698 -74.03 -61.67 24.36
N GLU A 699 -73.99 -62.82 25.04
CA GLU A 699 -74.02 -62.88 26.51
C GLU A 699 -72.77 -62.23 27.12
N ASP A 700 -71.61 -62.43 26.51
CA ASP A 700 -70.34 -61.84 26.97
C ASP A 700 -70.36 -60.30 26.86
N GLU A 701 -70.94 -59.77 25.78
CA GLU A 701 -71.12 -58.32 25.58
C GLU A 701 -72.11 -57.75 26.60
N ASN A 702 -73.22 -58.44 26.88
CA ASN A 702 -74.15 -58.02 27.93
C ASN A 702 -73.48 -58.01 29.30
N ILE A 703 -72.65 -59.01 29.61
CA ILE A 703 -71.87 -59.06 30.86
C ILE A 703 -70.87 -57.91 30.92
N HIS A 704 -70.20 -57.59 29.81
CA HIS A 704 -69.25 -56.48 29.74
C HIS A 704 -69.94 -55.14 30.02
N ILE A 705 -71.06 -54.87 29.34
CA ILE A 705 -71.86 -53.67 29.55
C ILE A 705 -72.29 -53.55 31.01
N VAL A 706 -72.81 -54.62 31.58
CA VAL A 706 -73.31 -54.65 32.95
C VAL A 706 -72.21 -54.44 33.99
N ALA A 707 -70.99 -54.91 33.71
CA ALA A 707 -69.86 -54.71 34.62
C ALA A 707 -69.48 -53.24 34.77
N SER A 708 -69.73 -52.43 33.75
CA SER A 708 -69.44 -51.01 33.71
C SER A 708 -70.65 -50.14 34.09
N LEU A 709 -71.86 -50.68 33.98
CA LEU A 709 -73.11 -49.93 34.13
C LEU A 709 -73.34 -49.39 35.55
N MET A 710 -73.48 -48.07 35.69
CA MET A 710 -73.74 -47.40 36.97
C MET A 710 -75.22 -47.16 37.27
N ASP A 711 -75.98 -46.73 36.25
CA ASP A 711 -77.40 -46.39 36.32
C ASP A 711 -78.18 -46.96 35.13
N ASP A 712 -79.49 -47.11 35.29
CA ASP A 712 -80.38 -47.64 34.25
C ASP A 712 -80.23 -46.79 32.99
N SER A 713 -79.94 -47.46 31.87
CA SER A 713 -79.51 -46.76 30.67
C SER A 713 -80.26 -47.24 29.43
N TRP A 714 -80.49 -46.32 28.49
CA TRP A 714 -81.02 -46.61 27.17
C TRP A 714 -80.03 -47.43 26.34
N ILE A 715 -80.59 -48.45 25.67
CA ILE A 715 -79.91 -49.20 24.61
C ILE A 715 -80.62 -48.97 23.28
N GLY A 716 -79.93 -49.27 22.18
CA GLY A 716 -80.40 -49.06 20.81
C GLY A 716 -81.50 -50.01 20.35
N TYR A 717 -82.35 -50.53 21.24
CA TYR A 717 -83.42 -51.46 20.90
C TYR A 717 -84.78 -50.78 21.05
N ARG A 718 -85.60 -50.82 19.98
CA ARG A 718 -86.93 -50.20 19.98
C ARG A 718 -87.95 -50.96 19.14
N ASP A 719 -89.22 -50.85 19.49
CA ASP A 719 -90.32 -51.31 18.65
C ASP A 719 -90.53 -50.32 17.49
N ILE A 720 -90.73 -50.87 16.30
CA ILE A 720 -90.85 -50.11 15.05
C ILE A 720 -92.21 -50.32 14.35
N ASP A 721 -93.10 -51.16 14.90
CA ASP A 721 -94.38 -51.53 14.28
C ASP A 721 -95.60 -50.84 14.94
N ASP A 722 -95.96 -49.62 14.52
CA ASP A 722 -97.30 -49.04 14.81
C ASP A 722 -98.35 -49.36 13.71
N THR A 723 -97.96 -49.97 12.57
CA THR A 723 -98.92 -50.22 11.45
C THR A 723 -98.60 -51.41 10.53
N ALA A 724 -98.67 -52.68 11.01
CA ALA A 724 -98.64 -53.83 10.06
C ALA A 724 -99.36 -55.14 10.46
N CYS A 725 -100.21 -55.19 11.49
CA CYS A 725 -101.05 -56.36 11.77
C CYS A 725 -102.50 -56.02 12.17
N SER A 726 -103.15 -55.11 11.43
CA SER A 726 -104.61 -55.02 11.46
C SER A 726 -105.23 -55.98 10.44
N PHE A 727 -106.30 -56.65 10.86
CA PHE A 727 -107.07 -57.71 10.17
C PHE A 727 -106.63 -59.16 10.44
N PHE A 728 -106.68 -59.60 11.69
CA PHE A 728 -107.69 -60.54 12.20
C PHE A 728 -107.40 -60.82 13.69
N ASN A 729 -108.35 -60.48 14.57
CA ASN A 729 -108.40 -60.81 16.02
C ASN A 729 -107.53 -60.03 17.04
N GLY A 730 -107.25 -58.73 16.84
CA GLY A 730 -107.00 -57.78 17.94
C GLY A 730 -105.94 -58.18 18.98
N LEU A 731 -104.79 -58.67 18.53
CA LEU A 731 -103.60 -58.90 19.37
C LEU A 731 -102.43 -58.17 18.71
N GLU A 732 -101.79 -57.26 19.45
CA GLU A 732 -100.64 -56.47 19.02
C GLU A 732 -99.43 -57.38 18.78
N ARG A 733 -98.68 -57.09 17.71
CA ARG A 733 -97.40 -57.73 17.41
C ARG A 733 -96.33 -56.74 17.78
N ILE A 734 -95.38 -57.19 18.58
CA ILE A 734 -94.16 -56.47 18.94
C ILE A 734 -93.08 -56.89 17.95
N ASP A 735 -92.38 -55.93 17.31
CA ASP A 735 -91.25 -56.17 16.38
C ASP A 735 -90.07 -55.26 16.79
N PHE A 736 -89.34 -55.65 17.82
CA PHE A 736 -88.15 -54.91 18.26
C PHE A 736 -87.00 -55.04 17.27
N ARG A 737 -86.33 -53.92 16.98
CA ARG A 737 -85.12 -53.84 16.15
C ARG A 737 -84.05 -52.95 16.76
N TRP A 738 -82.81 -53.29 16.43
CA TRP A 738 -81.64 -52.50 16.78
C TRP A 738 -81.49 -51.27 15.87
N THR A 739 -81.01 -50.16 16.41
CA THR A 739 -80.73 -48.91 15.70
C THR A 739 -79.56 -49.01 14.72
N ASP A 740 -78.64 -49.95 14.96
CA ASP A 740 -77.48 -50.21 14.09
C ASP A 740 -77.79 -51.16 12.91
N GLU A 741 -79.08 -51.46 12.69
CA GLU A 741 -79.60 -52.38 11.66
C GLU A 741 -78.99 -53.80 11.70
N HIS A 742 -78.39 -54.23 12.81
CA HIS A 742 -77.83 -55.58 12.94
C HIS A 742 -78.91 -56.68 12.96
N GLU A 743 -78.57 -57.88 12.46
CA GLU A 743 -79.46 -59.05 12.42
C GLU A 743 -79.81 -59.52 13.84
N GLY A 744 -80.95 -59.08 14.34
CA GLY A 744 -81.56 -59.59 15.56
C GLY A 744 -82.93 -58.97 15.79
N TYR A 745 -83.99 -59.79 15.78
CA TYR A 745 -85.35 -59.31 16.00
C TYR A 745 -86.08 -60.22 16.98
N TYR A 746 -86.91 -59.61 17.81
CA TYR A 746 -87.82 -60.32 18.72
C TYR A 746 -89.24 -60.23 18.18
N ARG A 747 -89.82 -61.38 17.79
CA ARG A 747 -91.18 -61.43 17.24
C ARG A 747 -92.04 -62.50 17.90
N THR A 748 -93.27 -62.13 18.25
CA THR A 748 -94.30 -63.08 18.70
C THR A 748 -95.14 -63.62 17.51
N LYS A 749 -95.17 -64.95 17.32
CA LYS A 749 -96.03 -65.62 16.31
C LYS A 749 -97.37 -66.05 16.92
N ASN A 750 -98.45 -65.93 16.15
CA ASN A 750 -99.79 -66.36 16.53
C ASN A 750 -100.10 -67.82 16.12
N SER A 751 -100.20 -68.74 17.09
CA SER A 751 -101.31 -69.72 17.20
C SER A 751 -101.16 -70.64 18.42
N TRP A 752 -102.11 -70.52 19.37
CA TRP A 752 -102.46 -71.39 20.50
C TRP A 752 -101.29 -71.91 21.36
N SER A 753 -101.12 -71.23 22.50
CA SER A 753 -99.99 -71.19 23.45
C SER A 753 -98.88 -70.22 23.00
N CYS A 754 -98.93 -68.96 23.48
CA CYS A 754 -97.81 -68.01 23.43
C CYS A 754 -96.66 -68.58 24.27
N SER A 755 -95.88 -69.46 23.66
CA SER A 755 -94.75 -70.14 24.29
C SER A 755 -93.69 -70.52 23.25
N LYS A 756 -93.62 -69.79 22.13
CA LYS A 756 -92.50 -69.85 21.20
C LYS A 756 -92.16 -68.47 20.69
N ILE A 757 -91.11 -67.94 21.29
CA ILE A 757 -90.31 -66.82 20.83
C ILE A 757 -89.60 -67.30 19.55
N GLU A 758 -89.73 -66.57 18.45
CA GLU A 758 -88.74 -66.63 17.37
C GLU A 758 -87.83 -65.44 17.59
N SER A 759 -86.77 -65.67 18.36
CA SER A 759 -85.62 -64.79 18.43
C SER A 759 -84.59 -65.34 17.45
N ASP A 760 -84.14 -64.47 16.56
CA ASP A 760 -82.84 -64.61 15.93
C ASP A 760 -81.95 -63.58 16.63
N GLY A 761 -80.81 -64.01 17.16
CA GLY A 761 -79.92 -63.16 17.97
C GLY A 761 -80.11 -63.27 19.49
N PHE A 762 -79.17 -62.65 20.22
CA PHE A 762 -79.12 -62.62 21.68
C PHE A 762 -80.21 -61.69 22.25
N HIS A 763 -80.83 -62.09 23.36
CA HIS A 763 -81.72 -61.22 24.13
C HIS A 763 -81.63 -61.53 25.62
N ASN A 764 -81.81 -60.50 26.46
CA ASN A 764 -81.77 -60.65 27.91
C ASN A 764 -82.96 -59.99 28.62
N TRP A 765 -84.17 -60.20 28.11
CA TRP A 765 -85.41 -59.69 28.73
C TRP A 765 -85.61 -60.18 30.17
N GLU A 766 -86.17 -59.34 31.04
CA GLU A 766 -86.46 -59.69 32.44
C GLU A 766 -87.51 -60.81 32.56
N GLU A 767 -87.11 -61.94 33.17
CA GLU A 767 -87.97 -63.10 33.41
C GLU A 767 -88.84 -62.94 34.67
N GLY A 768 -89.84 -62.07 34.65
CA GLY A 768 -91.05 -62.23 35.47
C GLY A 768 -90.91 -62.08 37.00
N GLY A 769 -90.55 -60.88 37.46
CA GLY A 769 -90.72 -60.41 38.84
C GLY A 769 -92.09 -59.73 39.10
N GLY A 770 -92.19 -58.87 40.13
CA GLY A 770 -93.46 -58.28 40.61
C GLY A 770 -94.32 -57.51 39.58
N ASN A 771 -93.79 -57.22 38.38
CA ASN A 771 -94.46 -56.49 37.31
C ASN A 771 -94.80 -57.32 36.05
N GLY A 772 -94.40 -58.59 35.95
CA GLY A 772 -94.62 -59.39 34.73
C GLY A 772 -93.32 -59.70 33.98
N ALA A 773 -93.40 -60.54 32.95
CA ALA A 773 -92.27 -60.91 32.11
C ALA A 773 -92.18 -59.95 30.93
N GLN A 774 -90.97 -59.43 30.66
CA GLN A 774 -90.74 -58.46 29.60
C GLN A 774 -90.45 -59.12 28.24
N PRO A 775 -90.73 -58.45 27.10
CA PRO A 775 -91.43 -57.16 27.02
C PRO A 775 -92.94 -57.33 27.21
N ASP A 776 -93.54 -56.46 28.03
CA ASP A 776 -94.96 -56.52 28.40
C ASP A 776 -95.83 -55.47 27.69
N ASN A 777 -95.19 -54.52 27.01
CA ASN A 777 -95.77 -53.40 26.29
C ASN A 777 -96.92 -52.74 27.09
N TRP A 778 -96.60 -52.26 28.29
CA TRP A 778 -97.60 -51.73 29.21
C TRP A 778 -98.39 -50.57 28.59
N GLN A 779 -99.71 -50.74 28.52
CA GLN A 779 -100.67 -49.80 27.90
C GLN A 779 -100.43 -49.50 26.41
N SER A 780 -99.68 -50.34 25.69
CA SER A 780 -99.36 -50.12 24.27
C SER A 780 -98.56 -48.82 24.05
N SER A 781 -97.63 -48.51 24.96
CA SER A 781 -96.87 -47.25 24.94
C SER A 781 -95.38 -47.39 25.25
N GLU A 782 -94.90 -48.63 25.40
CA GLU A 782 -93.53 -48.94 25.78
C GLU A 782 -92.77 -49.46 24.56
N ASP A 783 -92.20 -48.51 23.81
CA ASP A 783 -91.58 -48.78 22.51
C ASP A 783 -90.04 -48.71 22.54
N CYS A 784 -89.42 -48.36 23.67
CA CYS A 784 -87.97 -48.19 23.80
C CYS A 784 -87.40 -49.03 24.94
N VAL A 785 -86.16 -49.50 24.83
CA VAL A 785 -85.62 -50.49 25.78
C VAL A 785 -84.49 -49.90 26.61
N GLU A 786 -84.58 -50.11 27.92
CA GLU A 786 -83.53 -49.83 28.90
C GLU A 786 -82.89 -51.14 29.41
N ILE A 787 -81.65 -51.04 29.87
CA ILE A 787 -80.95 -52.09 30.61
C ILE A 787 -80.82 -51.69 32.08
N TYR A 788 -81.09 -52.62 32.99
CA TYR A 788 -81.02 -52.34 34.44
C TYR A 788 -79.60 -52.43 34.98
N ALA A 789 -79.16 -51.39 35.69
CA ALA A 789 -77.86 -51.32 36.34
C ALA A 789 -77.84 -51.90 37.75
N GLN A 790 -78.99 -51.88 38.43
CA GLN A 790 -79.09 -52.27 39.83
C GLN A 790 -80.37 -53.07 40.12
N ILE A 791 -80.38 -53.80 41.23
CA ILE A 791 -81.59 -54.48 41.70
C ILE A 791 -82.58 -53.42 42.17
N GLY A 792 -83.55 -53.07 41.32
CA GLY A 792 -84.59 -52.13 41.68
C GLY A 792 -85.52 -52.65 42.78
N THR A 793 -86.40 -51.76 43.28
CA THR A 793 -87.33 -52.03 44.39
C THR A 793 -88.33 -53.18 44.15
N TYR A 794 -88.38 -53.73 42.94
CA TYR A 794 -89.29 -54.79 42.50
C TYR A 794 -88.60 -56.12 42.14
N ASN A 795 -87.37 -56.35 42.63
CA ASN A 795 -86.64 -57.61 42.45
C ASN A 795 -86.22 -57.87 40.98
N GLN A 796 -85.93 -56.81 40.24
CA GLN A 796 -85.38 -56.87 38.87
C GLN A 796 -83.96 -57.45 38.89
N SER A 797 -83.61 -58.23 37.87
CA SER A 797 -82.27 -58.80 37.73
C SER A 797 -81.34 -57.78 37.08
N ILE A 798 -80.14 -57.61 37.61
CA ILE A 798 -79.15 -56.70 37.00
C ILE A 798 -78.82 -57.19 35.59
N GLY A 799 -78.80 -56.26 34.63
CA GLY A 799 -78.42 -56.51 33.26
C GLY A 799 -79.49 -57.09 32.37
N THR A 800 -80.71 -57.28 32.88
CA THR A 800 -81.87 -57.62 32.07
C THR A 800 -82.52 -56.38 31.47
N TRP A 801 -83.31 -56.59 30.42
CA TRP A 801 -83.89 -55.53 29.62
C TRP A 801 -85.37 -55.34 29.92
N ASN A 802 -85.80 -54.09 29.84
CA ASN A 802 -87.18 -53.66 30.06
C ASN A 802 -87.60 -52.69 28.95
N ASP A 803 -88.77 -52.91 28.35
CA ASP A 803 -89.41 -51.92 27.50
C ASP A 803 -90.05 -50.82 28.36
N ARG A 804 -90.00 -49.59 27.86
CA ARG A 804 -90.43 -48.39 28.55
C ARG A 804 -90.85 -47.30 27.56
N SER A 805 -91.63 -46.34 28.02
CA SER A 805 -91.99 -45.16 27.24
C SER A 805 -90.73 -44.42 26.80
N CYS A 806 -90.58 -44.20 25.49
CA CYS A 806 -89.43 -43.50 24.90
C CYS A 806 -89.24 -42.07 25.43
N SER A 807 -90.30 -41.48 26.00
CA SER A 807 -90.25 -40.15 26.63
C SER A 807 -89.76 -40.16 28.08
N HIS A 808 -89.33 -41.30 28.61
CA HIS A 808 -88.71 -41.37 29.93
C HIS A 808 -87.27 -40.86 29.85
N GLU A 809 -86.77 -40.24 30.91
CA GLU A 809 -85.39 -39.75 30.96
C GLU A 809 -84.54 -40.78 31.70
N ASN A 810 -83.47 -41.27 31.06
CA ASN A 810 -82.49 -42.21 31.63
C ASN A 810 -81.10 -41.85 31.08
N GLY A 811 -80.05 -42.40 31.71
CA GLY A 811 -78.72 -42.46 31.09
C GLY A 811 -78.76 -43.24 29.78
N TYR A 812 -77.67 -43.29 29.04
CA TYR A 812 -77.63 -43.96 27.73
C TYR A 812 -76.25 -44.50 27.41
N ILE A 813 -76.22 -45.56 26.59
CA ILE A 813 -74.97 -46.23 26.21
C ILE A 813 -74.76 -46.08 24.71
N CYS A 814 -73.69 -45.43 24.31
CA CYS A 814 -73.24 -45.35 22.93
C CYS A 814 -72.17 -46.42 22.66
N SER A 815 -72.14 -46.95 21.44
CA SER A 815 -71.12 -47.90 21.02
C SER A 815 -70.69 -47.66 19.58
N ILE A 816 -69.42 -47.93 19.30
CA ILE A 816 -68.86 -48.02 17.94
C ILE A 816 -68.07 -49.32 17.85
N ARG A 817 -68.18 -49.99 16.71
CA ARG A 817 -67.53 -51.28 16.45
C ARG A 817 -66.51 -51.07 15.34
N GLU A 818 -65.35 -51.71 15.47
CA GLU A 818 -64.34 -51.76 14.40
C GLU A 818 -64.77 -52.57 13.18
#